data_AF-A0A5C0VG98-F1
#
_entry.id   AF-A0A5C0VG98-F1
#
_cell.length_a   1.000
_cell.length_b   1.000
_cell.length_c   1.000
_cell.angle_alpha   90.00
_cell.angle_beta   90.00
_cell.angle_gamma   90.00
#
_symmetry.space_group_name_H-M   'P 1'
#
loop_
_entity.id
_entity.type
_entity.pdbx_description
1 polymer ?
#
loop_
_entity_poly.entity_id
_entity_poly.type
_entity_poly.pdbx_seq_one_letter_code
_entity_poly.pdbx_strand_id
1 'polypeptide(L)'
;MQSFRTELENPLVEKEIIDLEQKIRAFREGKIHDEKFRSLRLARGVYGQRQPGVQMVRIKLPFGKVTFKQILKIADISDEYASKNLHFTTRQDIQIHYVSLDRTPELWAKLAEDDITLREACGNTVRNVTASPTSGIDPKEPFDVSPYAQAYFEYFLRNPICQEMGRKIKISFSSSDDDTAFSFIHDLGFIPKVKIENGQEVRGFKVLLGGGLGAQPSLAHVVSEFMHEDDIIPFGEAVLRVFDRYGERNNRNKARMKFLVNKIGIDEVLRLVEEEKTAIKVKTFKINRDTVKTPVLPVKVTEQVTVIDEVEYQKWVATNTFEQKQEGFFGAYIKVSTGDMPTAQARLLIDGIKNLVADEIRITINQGLLLKYVPAENLPALYNVLKSLNLVALGFDSVADVTTCPGTDTCNLGISNSTELSRILESVIYEEYPELIYDRDIKIKISGCMNSCGQHGLAHIGFHGSSLKANGKVLPAVQVLLGGGIVGDGLGRAADKVLKVPSKRAPQVLRNVLDDFHTNASENQTFHAYYDEKGKDYFYQLLKPLADSTLFTDSDFVDWGHEETFQTAIGVGECAGVVIDLVATLIFEAEEKFSWAVEAYEKQAWADAIYYSYSVFVSGAKALLLDLGVNSSTQSGIIKEFTERFEGQFVDGPFSDLVLEINKNEPTAAFAESYLAQANDFLEKVKNHRNQPELEKSANA
;
A
#
# COMPACT_ATOMS: atom_id res chain seq x y z
N MET A 1 -9.87 -9.83 -31.75
CA MET A 1 -10.60 -11.02 -31.29
C MET A 1 -11.70 -10.52 -30.39
N GLN A 2 -12.97 -10.84 -30.65
CA GLN A 2 -14.13 -10.45 -29.83
C GLN A 2 -14.49 -11.56 -28.81
N SER A 3 -13.51 -12.25 -28.22
CA SER A 3 -13.74 -13.57 -27.61
C SER A 3 -13.87 -13.62 -26.09
N PHE A 4 -13.82 -12.48 -25.38
CA PHE A 4 -13.96 -12.46 -23.91
C PHE A 4 -15.30 -11.86 -23.47
N ARG A 5 -16.41 -12.36 -24.01
CA ARG A 5 -17.70 -12.22 -23.32
C ARG A 5 -17.71 -13.26 -22.20
N THR A 6 -17.15 -12.87 -21.07
CA THR A 6 -17.32 -13.60 -19.82
C THR A 6 -18.72 -13.28 -19.30
N GLU A 7 -19.44 -14.29 -18.80
CA GLU A 7 -20.69 -14.12 -18.06
C GLU A 7 -20.38 -13.51 -16.69
N LEU A 8 -19.78 -12.32 -16.66
CA LEU A 8 -19.49 -11.62 -15.42
C LEU A 8 -20.80 -11.09 -14.84
N GLU A 9 -21.05 -11.41 -13.57
CA GLU A 9 -22.24 -10.93 -12.88
C GLU A 9 -22.21 -9.39 -12.68
N ASN A 10 -21.02 -8.77 -12.71
CA ASN A 10 -20.84 -7.34 -12.51
C ASN A 10 -20.56 -6.59 -13.83
N PRO A 11 -21.55 -5.87 -14.40
CA PRO A 11 -21.41 -5.18 -15.69
C PRO A 11 -20.41 -4.01 -15.65
N LEU A 12 -20.15 -3.45 -14.46
CA LEU A 12 -19.13 -2.39 -14.31
C LEU A 12 -17.72 -2.96 -14.50
N VAL A 13 -17.45 -4.15 -13.95
CA VAL A 13 -16.15 -4.82 -14.09
C VAL A 13 -15.91 -5.20 -15.55
N GLU A 14 -16.93 -5.72 -16.24
CA GLU A 14 -16.85 -6.03 -17.68
C GLU A 14 -16.48 -4.78 -18.49
N LYS A 15 -17.14 -3.64 -18.25
CA LYS A 15 -16.82 -2.35 -18.89
C LYS A 15 -15.36 -1.94 -18.67
N GLU A 16 -14.83 -2.09 -17.45
CA GLU A 16 -13.45 -1.73 -17.12
C GLU A 16 -12.41 -2.64 -17.79
N ILE A 17 -12.72 -3.93 -17.95
CA ILE A 17 -11.86 -4.91 -18.64
C ILE A 17 -11.82 -4.60 -20.14
N ILE A 18 -12.98 -4.35 -20.75
CA ILE A 18 -13.07 -3.96 -22.16
C ILE A 18 -12.33 -2.64 -22.41
N ASP A 19 -12.48 -1.66 -21.54
CA ASP A 19 -11.74 -0.40 -21.63
C ASP A 19 -10.22 -0.65 -21.54
N LEU A 20 -9.75 -1.49 -20.62
CA LEU A 20 -8.33 -1.84 -20.55
C LEU A 20 -7.83 -2.46 -21.86
N GLU A 21 -8.57 -3.42 -22.43
CA GLU A 21 -8.22 -4.05 -23.71
C GLU A 21 -8.11 -3.00 -24.84
N GLN A 22 -9.12 -2.13 -24.97
CA GLN A 22 -9.14 -1.07 -25.98
C GLN A 22 -7.96 -0.11 -25.83
N LYS A 23 -7.60 0.25 -24.60
CA LYS A 23 -6.50 1.18 -24.32
C LYS A 23 -5.14 0.52 -24.52
N ILE A 24 -5.00 -0.78 -24.23
CA ILE A 24 -3.81 -1.56 -24.61
C ILE A 24 -3.64 -1.55 -26.13
N ARG A 25 -4.72 -1.83 -26.89
CA ARG A 25 -4.66 -1.81 -28.36
C ARG A 25 -4.28 -0.43 -28.89
N ALA A 26 -4.92 0.63 -28.39
CA ALA A 26 -4.57 2.00 -28.76
C ALA A 26 -3.10 2.32 -28.45
N PHE A 27 -2.55 1.79 -27.35
CA PHE A 27 -1.15 1.96 -26.98
C PHE A 27 -0.21 1.26 -27.95
N ARG A 28 -0.52 0.01 -28.32
CA ARG A 28 0.24 -0.74 -29.35
C ARG A 28 0.21 -0.06 -30.71
N GLU A 29 -0.89 0.61 -31.04
CA GLU A 29 -1.07 1.36 -32.29
C GLU A 29 -0.48 2.79 -32.24
N GLY A 30 0.13 3.21 -31.11
CA GLY A 30 0.72 4.55 -30.95
C GLY A 30 -0.32 5.68 -30.83
N LYS A 31 -1.59 5.35 -30.52
CA LYS A 31 -2.72 6.30 -30.43
C LYS A 31 -2.91 6.91 -29.04
N ILE A 32 -2.28 6.35 -28.01
CA ILE A 32 -2.32 6.87 -26.64
C ILE A 32 -0.89 7.03 -26.13
N HIS A 33 -0.65 8.16 -25.47
CA HIS A 33 0.64 8.48 -24.90
C HIS A 33 0.99 7.57 -23.71
N ASP A 34 2.24 7.16 -23.60
CA ASP A 34 2.78 6.22 -22.59
C ASP A 34 2.35 6.54 -21.16
N GLU A 35 2.50 7.79 -20.72
CA GLU A 35 2.12 8.25 -19.37
C GLU A 35 0.61 8.07 -19.08
N LYS A 36 -0.27 8.41 -20.05
CA LYS A 36 -1.73 8.28 -19.89
C LYS A 36 -2.09 6.80 -19.79
N PHE A 37 -1.54 5.99 -20.68
CA PHE A 37 -1.72 4.54 -20.64
C PHE A 37 -1.19 3.94 -19.33
N ARG A 38 -0.03 4.39 -18.86
CA ARG A 38 0.56 3.97 -17.59
C ARG A 38 -0.35 4.32 -16.41
N SER A 39 -0.86 5.55 -16.32
CA SER A 39 -1.79 5.93 -15.25
C SER A 39 -3.02 5.00 -15.22
N LEU A 40 -3.59 4.75 -16.39
CA LEU A 40 -4.77 3.89 -16.57
C LEU A 40 -4.55 2.45 -16.10
N ARG A 41 -3.45 1.81 -16.55
CA ARG A 41 -3.17 0.41 -16.18
C ARG A 41 -2.70 0.26 -14.73
N LEU A 42 -2.02 1.27 -14.18
CA LEU A 42 -1.63 1.29 -12.77
C LEU A 42 -2.85 1.32 -11.86
N ALA A 43 -3.88 2.09 -12.19
CA ALA A 43 -5.16 2.09 -11.46
C ALA A 43 -5.90 0.73 -11.54
N ARG A 44 -5.48 -0.17 -12.43
CA ARG A 44 -6.00 -1.54 -12.61
C ARG A 44 -5.00 -2.60 -12.14
N GLY A 45 -4.04 -2.23 -11.28
CA GLY A 45 -3.13 -3.18 -10.65
C GLY A 45 -2.00 -3.70 -11.56
N VAL A 46 -1.89 -3.22 -12.80
CA VAL A 46 -0.89 -3.66 -13.80
C VAL A 46 0.32 -2.74 -13.78
N TYR A 47 1.47 -3.27 -13.36
CA TYR A 47 2.72 -2.55 -13.15
C TYR A 47 3.82 -3.14 -14.01
N GLY A 48 4.56 -2.35 -14.76
CA GLY A 48 5.74 -2.81 -15.49
C GLY A 48 6.88 -3.09 -14.53
N GLN A 49 7.51 -4.24 -14.74
CA GLN A 49 8.61 -4.71 -13.91
C GLN A 49 9.96 -4.41 -14.56
N ARG A 50 11.05 -4.85 -13.91
CA ARG A 50 12.43 -4.66 -14.37
C ARG A 50 12.69 -5.26 -15.75
N GLN A 51 12.08 -6.42 -16.01
CA GLN A 51 12.21 -7.11 -17.28
C GLN A 51 11.28 -6.49 -18.33
N PRO A 52 11.78 -6.20 -19.55
CA PRO A 52 10.99 -5.55 -20.58
C PRO A 52 9.86 -6.46 -21.10
N GLY A 53 8.74 -5.86 -21.51
CA GLY A 53 7.63 -6.58 -22.15
C GLY A 53 6.69 -7.32 -21.21
N VAL A 54 7.00 -7.41 -19.92
CA VAL A 54 6.20 -8.12 -18.92
C VAL A 54 5.79 -7.21 -17.76
N GLN A 55 4.76 -7.64 -17.03
CA GLN A 55 4.11 -6.87 -15.97
C GLN A 55 4.03 -7.70 -14.68
N MET A 56 4.11 -7.01 -13.55
CA MET A 56 3.59 -7.45 -12.27
C MET A 56 2.11 -7.06 -12.18
N VAL A 57 1.28 -8.01 -11.77
CA VAL A 57 -0.14 -7.76 -11.45
C VAL A 57 -0.32 -7.88 -9.94
N ARG A 58 -0.90 -6.85 -9.33
CA ARG A 58 -1.22 -6.84 -7.90
C ARG A 58 -2.71 -7.06 -7.68
N ILE A 59 -3.02 -8.05 -6.88
CA ILE A 59 -4.38 -8.43 -6.47
C ILE A 59 -4.68 -7.78 -5.11
N LYS A 60 -5.74 -6.99 -5.05
CA LYS A 60 -6.13 -6.24 -3.84
C LYS A 60 -6.97 -7.14 -2.94
N LEU A 61 -6.48 -7.41 -1.73
CA LEU A 61 -7.13 -8.30 -0.75
C LEU A 61 -7.39 -7.53 0.55
N PRO A 62 -8.59 -6.93 0.73
CA PRO A 62 -8.92 -6.14 1.90
C PRO A 62 -8.54 -6.87 3.19
N PHE A 63 -7.82 -6.16 4.09
CA PHE A 63 -7.35 -6.64 5.39
C PHE A 63 -6.68 -8.03 5.33
N GLY A 64 -6.08 -8.37 4.18
CA GLY A 64 -5.38 -9.62 3.93
C GLY A 64 -6.24 -10.87 3.89
N LYS A 65 -7.58 -10.73 3.84
CA LYS A 65 -8.48 -11.88 3.81
C LYS A 65 -8.38 -12.62 2.47
N VAL A 66 -8.18 -13.93 2.52
CA VAL A 66 -8.27 -14.79 1.34
C VAL A 66 -8.83 -16.16 1.72
N THR A 67 -9.73 -16.69 0.90
CA THR A 67 -10.28 -18.05 1.05
C THR A 67 -9.40 -19.07 0.32
N PHE A 68 -9.54 -20.35 0.66
CA PHE A 68 -8.92 -21.48 -0.02
C PHE A 68 -9.24 -21.45 -1.52
N LYS A 69 -10.51 -21.22 -1.87
CA LYS A 69 -10.96 -21.11 -3.27
C LYS A 69 -10.21 -19.99 -4.00
N GLN A 70 -10.07 -18.82 -3.37
CA GLN A 70 -9.36 -17.69 -3.96
C GLN A 70 -7.85 -17.95 -4.10
N ILE A 71 -7.18 -18.57 -3.11
CA ILE A 71 -5.76 -18.96 -3.27
C ILE A 71 -5.58 -19.91 -4.46
N LEU A 72 -6.42 -20.93 -4.57
CA LEU A 72 -6.36 -21.89 -5.68
C LEU A 72 -6.61 -21.22 -7.02
N LYS A 73 -7.60 -20.32 -7.10
CA LYS A 73 -7.87 -19.52 -8.31
C LYS A 73 -6.68 -18.67 -8.70
N ILE A 74 -6.08 -17.95 -7.75
CA ILE A 74 -4.90 -17.11 -8.03
C ILE A 74 -3.71 -17.99 -8.45
N ALA A 75 -3.59 -19.20 -7.90
CA ALA A 75 -2.59 -20.17 -8.34
C ALA A 75 -2.82 -20.62 -9.80
N ASP A 76 -4.07 -20.93 -10.20
CA ASP A 76 -4.43 -21.26 -11.59
C ASP A 76 -4.05 -20.12 -12.54
N ILE A 77 -4.36 -18.89 -12.14
CA ILE A 77 -4.02 -17.69 -12.89
C ILE A 77 -2.50 -17.50 -12.98
N SER A 78 -1.77 -17.72 -11.89
CA SER A 78 -0.31 -17.60 -11.91
C SER A 78 0.35 -18.68 -12.78
N ASP A 79 -0.24 -19.88 -12.82
CA ASP A 79 0.24 -20.99 -13.66
C ASP A 79 0.06 -20.72 -15.15
N GLU A 80 -1.06 -20.10 -15.53
CA GLU A 80 -1.42 -19.86 -16.94
C GLU A 80 -0.84 -18.57 -17.51
N TYR A 81 -0.75 -17.51 -16.70
CA TYR A 81 -0.44 -16.16 -17.16
C TYR A 81 0.87 -15.58 -16.62
N ALA A 82 1.46 -16.20 -15.60
CA ALA A 82 2.55 -15.62 -14.83
C ALA A 82 3.69 -16.63 -14.59
N SER A 83 4.49 -16.41 -13.55
CA SER A 83 5.67 -17.21 -13.22
C SER A 83 5.43 -18.38 -12.26
N LYS A 84 4.19 -18.85 -12.08
CA LYS A 84 3.84 -19.96 -11.16
C LYS A 84 4.26 -19.72 -9.70
N ASN A 85 4.21 -18.47 -9.27
CA ASN A 85 4.56 -18.05 -7.91
C ASN A 85 3.54 -17.04 -7.38
N LEU A 86 3.29 -17.10 -6.07
CA LEU A 86 2.47 -16.13 -5.33
C LEU A 86 3.41 -15.32 -4.44
N HIS A 87 3.42 -14.00 -4.61
CA HIS A 87 4.23 -13.11 -3.77
C HIS A 87 3.36 -12.32 -2.79
N PHE A 88 3.44 -12.65 -1.51
CA PHE A 88 2.78 -11.96 -0.40
C PHE A 88 3.49 -10.66 -0.06
N THR A 89 2.71 -9.61 0.20
CA THR A 89 3.24 -8.25 0.31
C THR A 89 3.08 -7.67 1.70
N THR A 90 3.88 -6.64 2.00
CA THR A 90 3.75 -5.83 3.23
C THR A 90 2.48 -4.97 3.32
N ARG A 91 1.57 -5.13 2.36
CA ARG A 91 0.21 -4.57 2.38
C ARG A 91 -0.87 -5.64 2.27
N GLN A 92 -0.52 -6.89 2.57
CA GLN A 92 -1.44 -8.03 2.62
C GLN A 92 -2.11 -8.36 1.28
N ASP A 93 -1.55 -7.84 0.17
CA ASP A 93 -1.92 -8.22 -1.20
C ASP A 93 -1.11 -9.44 -1.68
N ILE A 94 -1.55 -10.04 -2.78
CA ILE A 94 -0.77 -11.00 -3.59
C ILE A 94 -0.30 -10.31 -4.88
N GLN A 95 0.96 -10.50 -5.25
CA GLN A 95 1.50 -10.16 -6.55
C GLN A 95 1.84 -11.42 -7.35
N ILE A 96 1.59 -11.35 -8.65
CA ILE A 96 2.07 -12.32 -9.65
C ILE A 96 2.90 -11.56 -10.68
N HIS A 97 3.97 -12.17 -11.17
CA HIS A 97 4.99 -11.50 -11.99
C HIS A 97 5.12 -12.15 -13.36
N TYR A 98 5.78 -11.46 -14.30
CA TYR A 98 6.03 -11.93 -15.66
C TYR A 98 4.78 -12.07 -16.54
N VAL A 99 3.72 -11.30 -16.24
CA VAL A 99 2.46 -11.31 -16.98
C VAL A 99 2.61 -10.55 -18.30
N SER A 100 2.15 -11.14 -19.41
CA SER A 100 2.05 -10.41 -20.68
C SER A 100 1.00 -9.30 -20.58
N LEU A 101 1.38 -8.07 -20.97
CA LEU A 101 0.46 -6.92 -20.96
C LEU A 101 -0.83 -7.21 -21.73
N ASP A 102 -0.72 -7.86 -22.90
CA ASP A 102 -1.85 -8.11 -23.79
C ASP A 102 -2.84 -9.14 -23.23
N ARG A 103 -2.41 -9.98 -22.27
CA ARG A 103 -3.26 -10.97 -21.59
C ARG A 103 -3.84 -10.46 -20.27
N THR A 104 -3.51 -9.24 -19.85
CA THR A 104 -4.04 -8.68 -18.59
C THR A 104 -5.57 -8.53 -18.55
N PRO A 105 -6.29 -8.22 -19.65
CA PRO A 105 -7.76 -8.18 -19.63
C PRO A 105 -8.38 -9.57 -19.39
N GLU A 106 -7.88 -10.59 -20.09
CA GLU A 106 -8.30 -11.98 -19.92
C GLU A 106 -8.06 -12.48 -18.49
N LEU A 107 -6.86 -12.22 -17.96
CA LEU A 107 -6.49 -12.55 -16.59
C LEU A 107 -7.44 -11.90 -15.58
N TRP A 108 -7.75 -10.62 -15.78
CA TRP A 108 -8.64 -9.88 -14.88
C TRP A 108 -10.07 -10.44 -14.94
N ALA A 109 -10.56 -10.79 -16.13
CA ALA A 109 -11.87 -11.40 -16.29
C ALA A 109 -11.99 -12.71 -15.48
N LYS A 110 -10.99 -13.60 -15.56
CA LYS A 110 -11.01 -14.85 -14.80
C LYS A 110 -10.95 -14.63 -13.29
N LEU A 111 -10.15 -13.66 -12.81
CA LEU A 111 -10.12 -13.32 -11.37
C LEU A 111 -11.48 -12.78 -10.89
N ALA A 112 -12.15 -11.98 -11.72
CA ALA A 112 -13.43 -11.36 -11.37
C ALA A 112 -14.57 -12.37 -11.18
N GLU A 113 -14.48 -13.58 -11.75
CA GLU A 113 -15.44 -14.69 -11.54
C GLU A 113 -15.55 -15.13 -10.07
N ASP A 114 -14.54 -14.83 -9.25
CA ASP A 114 -14.48 -15.21 -7.83
C ASP A 114 -14.36 -13.98 -6.91
N ASP A 115 -14.91 -12.85 -7.35
CA ASP A 115 -14.90 -11.54 -6.66
C ASP A 115 -13.49 -11.01 -6.33
N ILE A 116 -12.48 -11.42 -7.10
CA ILE A 116 -11.10 -10.98 -6.92
C ILE A 116 -10.83 -9.75 -7.79
N THR A 117 -10.43 -8.64 -7.17
CA THR A 117 -10.21 -7.37 -7.88
C THR A 117 -8.73 -6.94 -7.95
N LEU A 118 -8.37 -6.35 -9.09
CA LEU A 118 -7.09 -5.66 -9.31
C LEU A 118 -7.22 -4.13 -9.14
N ARG A 119 -8.46 -3.65 -9.05
CA ARG A 119 -8.79 -2.24 -9.13
C ARG A 119 -8.19 -1.50 -7.94
N GLU A 120 -7.46 -0.43 -8.23
CA GLU A 120 -6.79 0.46 -7.27
C GLU A 120 -5.71 -0.19 -6.39
N ALA A 121 -5.24 -1.40 -6.76
CA ALA A 121 -4.09 -2.02 -6.09
C ALA A 121 -2.80 -1.19 -6.28
N CYS A 122 -2.71 -0.48 -7.41
CA CYS A 122 -1.63 0.41 -7.81
C CYS A 122 -2.16 1.80 -8.20
N GLY A 123 -1.30 2.69 -8.71
CA GLY A 123 -1.70 4.04 -9.12
C GLY A 123 -1.77 5.07 -7.99
N ASN A 124 -2.35 6.23 -8.32
CA ASN A 124 -2.59 7.34 -7.40
C ASN A 124 -4.03 7.25 -6.84
N THR A 125 -4.28 6.16 -6.15
CA THR A 125 -5.60 5.76 -5.64
C THR A 125 -5.50 5.39 -4.15
N VAL A 126 -6.63 5.05 -3.53
CA VAL A 126 -6.65 4.37 -2.24
C VAL A 126 -6.19 2.92 -2.44
N ARG A 127 -5.04 2.59 -1.85
CA ARG A 127 -4.44 1.24 -1.92
C ARG A 127 -5.24 0.25 -1.08
N ASN A 128 -4.72 -0.97 -0.95
CA ASN A 128 -5.31 -1.94 -0.04
C ASN A 128 -5.47 -1.37 1.38
N VAL A 129 -6.64 -1.59 1.96
CA VAL A 129 -6.96 -1.28 3.36
C VAL A 129 -6.39 -2.42 4.18
N THR A 130 -5.33 -2.16 4.93
CA THR A 130 -4.67 -3.19 5.74
C THR A 130 -5.30 -3.28 7.12
N ALA A 131 -5.23 -4.45 7.75
CA ALA A 131 -5.57 -4.59 9.16
C ALA A 131 -4.64 -5.54 9.89
N SER A 132 -4.65 -5.48 11.22
CA SER A 132 -3.98 -6.47 12.07
C SER A 132 -4.44 -7.88 11.65
N PRO A 133 -3.52 -8.81 11.30
CA PRO A 133 -3.92 -10.13 10.82
C PRO A 133 -4.77 -10.92 11.83
N THR A 134 -4.59 -10.64 13.12
CA THR A 134 -5.33 -11.24 14.24
C THR A 134 -6.75 -10.71 14.42
N SER A 135 -7.19 -9.73 13.63
CA SER A 135 -8.55 -9.15 13.77
C SER A 135 -9.63 -10.22 13.75
N GLY A 136 -10.51 -10.17 14.75
CA GLY A 136 -11.59 -11.12 15.01
C GLY A 136 -11.22 -12.28 15.94
N ILE A 137 -9.93 -12.50 16.21
CA ILE A 137 -9.42 -13.60 17.04
C ILE A 137 -8.38 -13.16 18.07
N ASP A 138 -7.98 -11.89 18.05
CA ASP A 138 -7.01 -11.29 18.96
C ASP A 138 -7.56 -11.28 20.40
N PRO A 139 -6.88 -11.89 21.39
CA PRO A 139 -7.27 -11.82 22.80
C PRO A 139 -7.36 -10.41 23.38
N LYS A 140 -6.67 -9.43 22.78
CA LYS A 140 -6.60 -8.05 23.27
C LYS A 140 -7.52 -7.09 22.52
N GLU A 141 -8.21 -7.51 21.46
CA GLU A 141 -9.02 -6.57 20.68
C GLU A 141 -10.29 -6.16 21.44
N PRO A 142 -10.62 -4.86 21.51
CA PRO A 142 -11.89 -4.40 22.05
C PRO A 142 -13.09 -4.92 21.23
N PHE A 143 -12.93 -4.95 19.90
CA PHE A 143 -13.89 -5.52 18.96
C PHE A 143 -13.20 -5.83 17.62
N ASP A 144 -13.82 -6.70 16.80
CA ASP A 144 -13.28 -7.06 15.48
C ASP A 144 -13.35 -5.88 14.51
N VAL A 145 -12.19 -5.46 13.99
CA VAL A 145 -12.09 -4.35 13.03
C VAL A 145 -12.30 -4.77 11.57
N SER A 146 -12.43 -6.07 11.28
CA SER A 146 -12.60 -6.60 9.91
C SER A 146 -13.81 -6.01 9.18
N PRO A 147 -15.01 -5.87 9.79
CA PRO A 147 -16.17 -5.25 9.12
C PRO A 147 -15.92 -3.79 8.72
N TYR A 148 -15.16 -3.05 9.53
CA TYR A 148 -14.83 -1.65 9.29
C TYR A 148 -13.82 -1.52 8.14
N ALA A 149 -12.78 -2.36 8.11
CA ALA A 149 -11.83 -2.41 7.00
C ALA A 149 -12.50 -2.81 5.67
N GLN A 150 -13.43 -3.76 5.69
CA GLN A 150 -14.23 -4.16 4.52
C GLN A 150 -15.12 -3.00 4.04
N ALA A 151 -15.89 -2.38 4.93
CA ALA A 151 -16.77 -1.27 4.58
C ALA A 151 -16.00 -0.05 4.03
N TYR A 152 -14.84 0.27 4.63
CA TYR A 152 -13.96 1.33 4.14
C TYR A 152 -13.42 1.01 2.74
N PHE A 153 -13.03 -0.25 2.50
CA PHE A 153 -12.63 -0.69 1.16
C PHE A 153 -13.76 -0.54 0.15
N GLU A 154 -14.95 -1.05 0.45
CA GLU A 154 -16.11 -1.01 -0.45
C GLU A 154 -16.54 0.42 -0.78
N TYR A 155 -16.54 1.30 0.22
CA TYR A 155 -16.95 2.70 0.05
C TYR A 155 -16.02 3.49 -0.88
N PHE A 156 -14.70 3.29 -0.75
CA PHE A 156 -13.71 4.03 -1.54
C PHE A 156 -13.32 3.36 -2.86
N LEU A 157 -13.63 2.07 -3.03
CA LEU A 157 -13.39 1.37 -4.28
C LEU A 157 -14.26 1.95 -5.39
N ARG A 158 -13.62 2.41 -6.49
CA ARG A 158 -14.27 3.09 -7.62
C ARG A 158 -14.96 4.41 -7.26
N ASN A 159 -14.70 4.94 -6.07
CA ASN A 159 -15.18 6.26 -5.70
C ASN A 159 -14.51 7.32 -6.61
N PRO A 160 -15.26 8.27 -7.21
CA PRO A 160 -14.72 9.27 -8.13
C PRO A 160 -13.48 10.02 -7.60
N ILE A 161 -13.49 10.37 -6.30
CA ILE A 161 -12.40 11.10 -5.63
C ILE A 161 -11.10 10.29 -5.60
N CYS A 162 -11.22 8.97 -5.64
CA CYS A 162 -10.11 8.04 -5.46
C CYS A 162 -9.40 7.66 -6.76
N GLN A 163 -9.82 8.20 -7.91
CA GLN A 163 -9.36 7.72 -9.23
C GLN A 163 -8.08 8.41 -9.72
N GLU A 164 -7.88 9.68 -9.37
CA GLU A 164 -6.78 10.51 -9.90
C GLU A 164 -6.17 11.45 -8.85
N MET A 165 -5.91 10.96 -7.64
CA MET A 165 -5.33 11.79 -6.58
C MET A 165 -3.89 12.23 -6.90
N GLY A 166 -3.33 13.17 -6.14
CA GLY A 166 -1.93 13.59 -6.30
C GLY A 166 -0.93 12.45 -6.11
N ARG A 167 -1.23 11.53 -5.18
CA ARG A 167 -0.42 10.32 -4.95
C ARG A 167 -1.23 9.22 -4.25
N LYS A 168 -0.65 8.02 -4.16
CA LYS A 168 -1.22 6.88 -3.41
C LYS A 168 -1.58 7.26 -1.97
N ILE A 169 -2.74 6.78 -1.53
CA ILE A 169 -3.22 6.83 -0.15
C ILE A 169 -3.24 5.42 0.43
N LYS A 170 -2.81 5.28 1.68
CA LYS A 170 -2.74 4.03 2.43
C LYS A 170 -3.53 4.15 3.72
N ILE A 171 -4.33 3.13 3.99
CA ILE A 171 -5.24 3.04 5.14
C ILE A 171 -4.88 1.82 5.97
N SER A 172 -5.03 1.88 7.30
CA SER A 172 -4.85 0.76 8.20
C SER A 172 -5.83 0.73 9.38
N PHE A 173 -6.23 -0.47 9.80
CA PHE A 173 -7.01 -0.73 11.02
C PHE A 173 -6.24 -1.68 11.94
N SER A 174 -5.83 -1.23 13.13
CA SER A 174 -5.25 -2.17 14.10
C SER A 174 -6.34 -2.87 14.91
N SER A 175 -6.07 -4.07 15.44
CA SER A 175 -6.97 -4.81 16.32
C SER A 175 -6.95 -4.29 17.76
N SER A 176 -5.85 -3.69 18.22
CA SER A 176 -5.67 -3.31 19.61
C SER A 176 -4.61 -2.20 19.78
N ASP A 177 -4.35 -1.82 21.03
CA ASP A 177 -3.33 -0.85 21.41
C ASP A 177 -1.90 -1.35 21.14
N ASP A 178 -1.69 -2.62 20.78
CA ASP A 178 -0.38 -3.09 20.31
C ASP A 178 -0.01 -2.49 18.93
N ASP A 179 -0.98 -1.92 18.20
CA ASP A 179 -0.84 -1.31 16.86
C ASP A 179 -0.09 -2.17 15.83
N THR A 180 -0.45 -3.46 15.74
CA THR A 180 0.18 -4.42 14.80
C THR A 180 -0.13 -4.14 13.33
N ALA A 181 -0.97 -3.14 13.02
CA ALA A 181 -1.23 -2.65 11.66
C ALA A 181 -0.38 -1.43 11.26
N PHE A 182 0.43 -0.90 12.20
CA PHE A 182 1.33 0.24 12.02
C PHE A 182 0.58 1.51 11.59
N SER A 183 -0.45 1.87 12.35
CA SER A 183 -1.36 2.98 12.03
C SER A 183 -0.63 4.31 11.77
N PHE A 184 0.47 4.56 12.48
CA PHE A 184 1.26 5.79 12.41
C PHE A 184 2.09 5.98 11.12
N ILE A 185 2.19 4.98 10.23
CA ILE A 185 2.87 5.12 8.92
C ILE A 185 1.90 5.21 7.73
N HIS A 186 0.61 5.23 8.01
CA HIS A 186 -0.44 5.29 7.00
C HIS A 186 -0.92 6.74 6.80
N ASP A 187 -1.49 7.01 5.63
CA ASP A 187 -2.08 8.33 5.40
C ASP A 187 -3.31 8.51 6.33
N LEU A 188 -4.06 7.44 6.60
CA LEU A 188 -5.04 7.33 7.69
C LEU A 188 -4.87 6.01 8.46
N GLY A 189 -4.89 6.08 9.78
CA GLY A 189 -4.81 4.91 10.67
C GLY A 189 -5.91 4.92 11.72
N PHE A 190 -6.44 3.75 12.04
CA PHE A 190 -7.55 3.58 12.99
C PHE A 190 -7.19 2.51 14.03
N ILE A 191 -7.37 2.82 15.31
CA ILE A 191 -7.17 1.89 16.43
C ILE A 191 -8.48 1.85 17.26
N PRO A 192 -9.06 0.67 17.50
CA PRO A 192 -10.38 0.53 18.11
C PRO A 192 -10.35 1.03 19.56
N LYS A 193 -11.36 1.81 19.92
CA LYS A 193 -11.57 2.34 21.27
C LYS A 193 -13.02 2.14 21.67
N VAL A 194 -13.23 1.96 22.97
CA VAL A 194 -14.55 1.79 23.57
C VAL A 194 -14.74 2.85 24.64
N LYS A 195 -15.94 3.45 24.67
CA LYS A 195 -16.37 4.37 25.74
C LYS A 195 -17.72 3.93 26.29
N ILE A 196 -18.02 4.34 27.51
CA ILE A 196 -19.35 4.21 28.09
C ILE A 196 -20.04 5.57 28.00
N GLU A 197 -21.14 5.66 27.26
CA GLU A 197 -21.98 6.85 27.14
C GLU A 197 -23.42 6.48 27.50
N ASN A 198 -24.05 7.23 28.40
CA ASN A 198 -25.41 6.94 28.89
C ASN A 198 -25.61 5.50 29.39
N GLY A 199 -24.55 4.88 29.94
CA GLY A 199 -24.57 3.49 30.41
C GLY A 199 -24.49 2.43 29.31
N GLN A 200 -24.27 2.82 28.05
CA GLN A 200 -24.10 1.92 26.91
C GLN A 200 -22.65 1.96 26.39
N GLU A 201 -22.18 0.82 25.92
CA GLU A 201 -20.90 0.72 25.23
C GLU A 201 -21.02 1.34 23.83
N VAL A 202 -20.19 2.35 23.58
CA VAL A 202 -20.07 3.03 22.29
C VAL A 202 -18.70 2.73 21.69
N ARG A 203 -18.70 2.31 20.43
CA ARG A 203 -17.50 1.98 19.67
C ARG A 203 -17.01 3.18 18.88
N GLY A 204 -15.70 3.32 18.83
CA GLY A 204 -15.04 4.34 18.06
C GLY A 204 -13.60 3.96 17.78
N PHE A 205 -12.85 4.92 17.27
CA PHE A 205 -11.46 4.74 16.91
C PHE A 205 -10.62 5.92 17.35
N LYS A 206 -9.42 5.67 17.87
CA LYS A 206 -8.33 6.63 17.79
C LYS A 206 -7.91 6.73 16.33
N VAL A 207 -7.79 7.95 15.82
CA VAL A 207 -7.56 8.24 14.40
C VAL A 207 -6.25 8.99 14.23
N LEU A 208 -5.44 8.51 13.30
CA LEU A 208 -4.16 9.10 12.92
C LEU A 208 -4.19 9.56 11.45
N LEU A 209 -3.52 10.67 11.16
CA LEU A 209 -3.47 11.30 9.82
C LEU A 209 -2.05 11.73 9.43
N GLY A 210 -1.66 11.42 8.19
CA GLY A 210 -0.50 12.04 7.55
C GLY A 210 0.83 11.29 7.69
N GLY A 211 0.81 9.99 7.95
CA GLY A 211 2.02 9.16 8.04
C GLY A 211 2.61 8.74 6.70
N GLY A 212 3.86 8.25 6.72
CA GLY A 212 4.47 7.56 5.60
C GLY A 212 5.98 7.43 5.66
N LEU A 213 6.48 6.24 5.31
CA LEU A 213 7.92 5.94 5.22
C LEU A 213 8.60 6.63 4.02
N GLY A 214 8.71 5.98 2.86
CA GLY A 214 9.49 6.52 1.73
C GLY A 214 10.96 6.78 2.12
N ALA A 215 11.65 7.65 1.36
CA ALA A 215 13.07 7.96 1.61
C ALA A 215 13.33 8.76 2.90
N GLN A 216 12.32 9.46 3.38
CA GLN A 216 12.31 10.27 4.60
C GLN A 216 11.03 9.96 5.37
N PRO A 217 11.08 9.08 6.39
CA PRO A 217 9.90 8.75 7.19
C PRO A 217 9.26 9.97 7.84
N SER A 218 7.94 9.94 7.97
CA SER A 218 7.14 10.88 8.76
C SER A 218 6.07 10.07 9.48
N LEU A 219 5.89 10.32 10.75
CA LEU A 219 4.85 9.68 11.56
C LEU A 219 3.54 10.46 11.41
N ALA A 220 2.41 9.77 11.53
CA ALA A 220 1.09 10.38 11.49
C ALA A 220 0.78 11.14 12.80
N HIS A 221 -0.07 12.15 12.71
CA HIS A 221 -0.57 12.89 13.86
C HIS A 221 -1.84 12.23 14.39
N VAL A 222 -1.99 12.12 15.71
CA VAL A 222 -3.27 11.79 16.32
C VAL A 222 -4.21 12.98 16.12
N VAL A 223 -5.34 12.75 15.44
CA VAL A 223 -6.34 13.79 15.14
C VAL A 223 -7.62 13.59 15.93
N SER A 224 -7.83 12.40 16.48
CA SER A 224 -8.88 12.13 17.46
C SER A 224 -8.46 10.96 18.34
N GLU A 225 -8.62 11.09 19.66
CA GLU A 225 -8.48 9.96 20.60
C GLU A 225 -9.70 9.03 20.54
N PHE A 226 -10.84 9.54 20.05
CA PHE A 226 -12.06 8.76 19.87
C PHE A 226 -12.98 9.44 18.85
N MET A 227 -13.07 8.86 17.67
CA MET A 227 -14.05 9.18 16.64
C MET A 227 -15.10 8.08 16.63
N HIS A 228 -16.38 8.44 16.65
CA HIS A 228 -17.45 7.45 16.59
C HIS A 228 -17.31 6.61 15.32
N GLU A 229 -17.64 5.32 15.39
CA GLU A 229 -17.44 4.42 14.25
C GLU A 229 -18.19 4.85 12.99
N ASP A 230 -19.34 5.50 13.13
CA ASP A 230 -20.16 5.96 12.01
C ASP A 230 -19.57 7.20 11.29
N ASP A 231 -18.56 7.84 11.90
CA ASP A 231 -17.94 9.07 11.37
C ASP A 231 -16.65 8.81 10.57
N ILE A 232 -16.07 7.60 10.65
CA ILE A 232 -14.75 7.32 10.07
C ILE A 232 -14.75 7.38 8.53
N ILE A 233 -15.85 6.98 7.89
CA ILE A 233 -16.02 7.05 6.42
C ILE A 233 -16.25 8.51 5.97
N PRO A 234 -17.21 9.26 6.54
CA PRO A 234 -17.38 10.69 6.27
C PRO A 234 -16.07 11.49 6.46
N PHE A 235 -15.36 11.24 7.57
CA PHE A 235 -14.07 11.87 7.83
C PHE A 235 -13.02 11.51 6.78
N GLY A 236 -12.94 10.22 6.42
CA GLY A 236 -12.07 9.74 5.35
C GLY A 236 -12.31 10.47 4.03
N GLU A 237 -13.57 10.60 3.60
CA GLU A 237 -13.90 11.27 2.33
C GLU A 237 -13.48 12.73 2.34
N ALA A 238 -13.75 13.46 3.43
CA ALA A 238 -13.35 14.85 3.58
C ALA A 238 -11.83 15.02 3.53
N VAL A 239 -11.07 14.16 4.23
CA VAL A 239 -9.60 14.13 4.16
C VAL A 239 -9.10 13.89 2.73
N LEU A 240 -9.71 12.97 1.99
CA LEU A 240 -9.32 12.68 0.61
C LEU A 240 -9.61 13.87 -0.32
N ARG A 241 -10.73 14.58 -0.14
CA ARG A 241 -11.05 15.80 -0.90
C ARG A 241 -10.03 16.92 -0.65
N VAL A 242 -9.63 17.12 0.61
CA VAL A 242 -8.55 18.07 0.95
C VAL A 242 -7.24 17.67 0.25
N PHE A 243 -6.88 16.39 0.29
CA PHE A 243 -5.67 15.93 -0.39
C PHE A 243 -5.75 16.05 -1.92
N ASP A 244 -6.91 15.80 -2.52
CA ASP A 244 -7.13 15.94 -3.95
C ASP A 244 -6.96 17.40 -4.39
N ARG A 245 -7.53 18.33 -3.62
CA ARG A 245 -7.57 19.78 -3.89
C ARG A 245 -6.21 20.45 -3.67
N TYR A 246 -5.56 20.18 -2.54
CA TYR A 246 -4.36 20.89 -2.08
C TYR A 246 -3.07 20.08 -2.24
N GLY A 247 -3.15 18.80 -2.58
CA GLY A 247 -2.00 17.92 -2.75
C GLY A 247 -1.15 18.28 -3.97
N GLU A 248 0.18 18.15 -3.80
CA GLU A 248 1.18 18.39 -4.83
C GLU A 248 1.12 17.32 -5.95
N ARG A 249 1.11 17.77 -7.22
CA ARG A 249 0.94 16.91 -8.41
C ARG A 249 2.10 16.97 -9.40
N ASN A 250 2.98 17.97 -9.31
CA ASN A 250 4.11 18.13 -10.23
C ASN A 250 5.34 17.38 -9.72
N ASN A 251 5.71 17.58 -8.45
CA ASN A 251 6.84 16.91 -7.81
C ASN A 251 6.39 15.70 -6.99
N ARG A 252 6.54 14.52 -7.59
CA ARG A 252 6.12 13.24 -7.02
C ARG A 252 6.84 12.86 -5.72
N ASN A 253 8.06 13.35 -5.52
CA ASN A 253 8.81 13.14 -4.29
C ASN A 253 8.24 13.94 -3.12
N LYS A 254 7.37 14.92 -3.39
CA LYS A 254 6.68 15.78 -2.43
C LYS A 254 5.14 15.64 -2.47
N ALA A 255 4.61 14.63 -3.18
CA ALA A 255 3.19 14.50 -3.50
C ALA A 255 2.34 13.70 -2.49
N ARG A 256 2.93 13.10 -1.45
CA ARG A 256 2.19 12.32 -0.44
C ARG A 256 1.52 13.22 0.61
N MET A 257 0.46 12.73 1.25
CA MET A 257 -0.29 13.44 2.33
C MET A 257 0.65 14.05 3.37
N LYS A 258 1.64 13.30 3.85
CA LYS A 258 2.62 13.80 4.82
C LYS A 258 3.28 15.13 4.44
N PHE A 259 3.52 15.38 3.16
CA PHE A 259 4.13 16.63 2.70
C PHE A 259 3.11 17.76 2.66
N LEU A 260 1.84 17.47 2.38
CA LEU A 260 0.76 18.43 2.53
C LEU A 260 0.64 18.86 4.00
N VAL A 261 0.53 17.90 4.92
CA VAL A 261 0.48 18.15 6.37
C VAL A 261 1.69 18.97 6.84
N ASN A 262 2.91 18.59 6.43
CA ASN A 262 4.12 19.35 6.79
C ASN A 262 4.15 20.77 6.20
N LYS A 263 3.48 21.01 5.07
CA LYS A 263 3.48 22.31 4.38
C LYS A 263 2.49 23.29 4.99
N ILE A 264 1.26 22.85 5.28
CA ILE A 264 0.18 23.74 5.74
C ILE A 264 -0.14 23.60 7.23
N GLY A 265 0.37 22.56 7.89
CA GLY A 265 0.10 22.26 9.30
C GLY A 265 -1.14 21.38 9.48
N ILE A 266 -1.14 20.56 10.53
CA ILE A 266 -2.24 19.64 10.82
C ILE A 266 -3.55 20.38 11.14
N ASP A 267 -3.48 21.50 11.86
CA ASP A 267 -4.67 22.28 12.23
C ASP A 267 -5.37 22.87 11.00
N GLU A 268 -4.60 23.36 10.03
CA GLU A 268 -5.16 23.87 8.78
C GLU A 268 -5.75 22.75 7.92
N VAL A 269 -5.13 21.57 7.90
CA VAL A 269 -5.73 20.39 7.26
C VAL A 269 -7.09 20.08 7.90
N LEU A 270 -7.19 20.07 9.22
CA LEU A 270 -8.45 19.78 9.92
C LEU A 270 -9.51 20.85 9.70
N ARG A 271 -9.12 22.13 9.61
CA ARG A 271 -10.01 23.23 9.24
C ARG A 271 -10.61 23.02 7.83
N LEU A 272 -9.77 22.65 6.86
CA LEU A 272 -10.20 22.34 5.50
C LEU A 272 -11.07 21.07 5.43
N VAL A 273 -10.78 20.06 6.27
CA VAL A 273 -11.62 18.86 6.39
C VAL A 273 -13.03 19.23 6.87
N GLU A 274 -13.16 20.16 7.81
CA GLU A 274 -14.47 20.65 8.26
C GLU A 274 -15.23 21.34 7.12
N GLU A 275 -14.57 22.15 6.30
CA GLU A 275 -15.19 22.80 5.14
C GLU A 275 -15.71 21.79 4.11
N GLU A 276 -15.02 20.67 3.90
CA GLU A 276 -15.45 19.65 2.94
C GLU A 276 -16.68 18.86 3.42
N LYS A 277 -17.04 18.89 4.72
CA LYS A 277 -18.19 18.12 5.24
C LYS A 277 -19.51 18.48 4.59
N THR A 278 -19.68 19.69 4.06
CA THR A 278 -20.89 20.05 3.30
C THR A 278 -20.97 19.29 1.96
N ALA A 279 -19.82 19.05 1.32
CA ALA A 279 -19.73 18.42 -0.01
C ALA A 279 -19.89 16.89 0.01
N ILE A 280 -19.55 16.23 1.13
CA ILE A 280 -19.44 14.77 1.17
C ILE A 280 -20.80 14.09 0.99
N LYS A 281 -20.74 12.90 0.38
CA LYS A 281 -21.91 12.10 -0.01
C LYS A 281 -22.76 11.62 1.19
N VAL A 282 -22.11 11.27 2.30
CA VAL A 282 -22.75 10.79 3.52
C VAL A 282 -22.20 11.55 4.73
N LYS A 283 -23.08 12.03 5.61
CA LYS A 283 -22.67 12.75 6.83
C LYS A 283 -22.38 11.81 7.99
N THR A 284 -23.02 10.65 7.97
CA THR A 284 -22.82 9.52 8.87
C THR A 284 -22.95 8.26 8.04
N PHE A 285 -22.17 7.23 8.34
CA PHE A 285 -22.21 5.96 7.64
C PHE A 285 -22.25 4.81 8.65
N LYS A 286 -23.44 4.23 8.82
CA LYS A 286 -23.60 3.09 9.72
C LYS A 286 -22.98 1.83 9.13
N ILE A 287 -21.91 1.36 9.76
CA ILE A 287 -21.20 0.16 9.31
C ILE A 287 -21.99 -1.09 9.72
N ASN A 288 -22.28 -1.95 8.74
CA ASN A 288 -22.83 -3.26 9.01
C ASN A 288 -21.73 -4.16 9.60
N ARG A 289 -21.84 -4.47 10.90
CA ARG A 289 -20.86 -5.27 11.63
C ARG A 289 -20.87 -6.75 11.21
N ASP A 290 -21.91 -7.20 10.49
CA ASP A 290 -22.07 -8.59 10.02
C ASP A 290 -21.55 -8.81 8.59
N THR A 291 -21.00 -7.77 7.93
CA THR A 291 -20.50 -7.88 6.54
C THR A 291 -19.40 -8.93 6.40
N VAL A 292 -18.54 -9.07 7.41
CA VAL A 292 -17.52 -10.12 7.46
C VAL A 292 -18.04 -11.28 8.30
N LYS A 293 -18.55 -12.30 7.62
CA LYS A 293 -19.06 -13.51 8.28
C LYS A 293 -17.93 -14.31 8.93
N THR A 294 -18.20 -14.84 10.13
CA THR A 294 -17.37 -15.87 10.74
C THR A 294 -17.33 -17.09 9.83
N PRO A 295 -16.14 -17.66 9.55
CA PRO A 295 -16.04 -18.85 8.73
C PRO A 295 -16.62 -20.07 9.46
N VAL A 296 -16.91 -21.12 8.70
CA VAL A 296 -17.30 -22.42 9.28
C VAL A 296 -16.11 -22.96 10.08
N LEU A 297 -16.35 -23.31 11.35
CA LEU A 297 -15.31 -23.85 12.21
C LEU A 297 -14.96 -25.30 11.81
N PRO A 298 -13.68 -25.68 11.78
CA PRO A 298 -13.26 -27.02 11.44
C PRO A 298 -13.65 -28.04 12.53
N VAL A 299 -13.75 -29.31 12.14
CA VAL A 299 -14.02 -30.41 13.06
C VAL A 299 -12.72 -30.77 13.80
N LYS A 300 -12.85 -31.08 15.10
CA LYS A 300 -11.76 -31.58 15.92
C LYS A 300 -11.35 -32.99 15.47
N VAL A 301 -10.07 -33.20 15.26
CA VAL A 301 -9.51 -34.54 15.07
C VAL A 301 -9.68 -35.32 16.38
N THR A 302 -10.29 -36.50 16.29
CA THR A 302 -10.58 -37.35 17.46
C THR A 302 -9.57 -38.47 17.63
N GLU A 303 -8.87 -38.85 16.55
CA GLU A 303 -7.82 -39.85 16.57
C GLU A 303 -6.50 -39.22 17.04
N GLN A 304 -5.72 -39.97 17.82
CA GLN A 304 -4.42 -39.50 18.27
C GLN A 304 -3.45 -39.43 17.09
N VAL A 305 -2.96 -38.24 16.79
CA VAL A 305 -1.99 -38.01 15.71
C VAL A 305 -0.57 -38.08 16.28
N THR A 306 0.24 -39.00 15.77
CA THR A 306 1.66 -39.07 16.09
C THR A 306 2.41 -37.93 15.41
N VAL A 307 3.09 -37.10 16.19
CA VAL A 307 3.92 -36.00 15.69
C VAL A 307 5.22 -36.56 15.11
N ILE A 308 5.64 -36.08 13.93
CA ILE A 308 6.83 -36.58 13.23
C ILE A 308 8.13 -36.24 14.00
N ASP A 309 8.21 -35.03 14.55
CA ASP A 309 9.32 -34.54 15.37
C ASP A 309 8.76 -33.77 16.58
N GLU A 310 8.71 -34.43 17.73
CA GLU A 310 8.11 -33.87 18.94
C GLU A 310 8.87 -32.64 19.44
N VAL A 311 10.20 -32.61 19.32
CA VAL A 311 11.00 -31.49 19.85
C VAL A 311 10.80 -30.25 19.00
N GLU A 312 10.84 -30.37 17.67
CA GLU A 312 10.58 -29.23 16.79
C GLU A 312 9.12 -28.78 16.86
N TYR A 313 8.16 -29.70 17.00
CA TYR A 313 6.76 -29.36 17.18
C TYR A 313 6.53 -28.45 18.40
N GLN A 314 7.09 -28.78 19.56
CA GLN A 314 6.92 -27.94 20.76
C GLN A 314 7.52 -26.53 20.55
N LYS A 315 8.66 -26.44 19.85
CA LYS A 315 9.24 -25.13 19.48
C LYS A 315 8.36 -24.37 18.48
N TRP A 316 7.79 -25.06 17.50
CA TRP A 316 6.90 -24.48 16.51
C TRP A 316 5.61 -23.95 17.17
N VAL A 317 5.01 -24.73 18.08
CA VAL A 317 3.86 -24.26 18.88
C VAL A 317 4.23 -22.99 19.63
N ALA A 318 5.36 -22.97 20.34
CA ALA A 318 5.80 -21.81 21.11
C ALA A 318 6.08 -20.55 20.27
N THR A 319 6.59 -20.72 19.05
CA THR A 319 7.07 -19.58 18.23
C THR A 319 6.10 -19.14 17.14
N ASN A 320 5.22 -20.03 16.68
CA ASN A 320 4.35 -19.79 15.53
C ASN A 320 2.86 -19.88 15.87
N THR A 321 2.47 -20.19 17.11
CA THR A 321 1.05 -20.25 17.49
C THR A 321 0.73 -19.32 18.65
N PHE A 322 -0.56 -19.03 18.82
CA PHE A 322 -1.11 -18.35 19.99
C PHE A 322 -2.56 -18.79 20.19
N GLU A 323 -3.02 -18.82 21.44
CA GLU A 323 -4.43 -19.08 21.73
C GLU A 323 -5.27 -17.85 21.36
N GLN A 324 -6.36 -18.07 20.65
CA GLN A 324 -7.30 -17.02 20.24
C GLN A 324 -8.23 -16.65 21.39
N LYS A 325 -8.97 -15.55 21.25
CA LYS A 325 -10.02 -15.20 22.22
C LYS A 325 -11.19 -16.22 22.27
N GLN A 326 -11.34 -17.04 21.23
CA GLN A 326 -12.29 -18.15 21.21
C GLN A 326 -11.65 -19.38 21.88
N GLU A 327 -12.18 -19.77 23.03
CA GLU A 327 -11.65 -20.87 23.86
C GLU A 327 -11.42 -22.16 23.06
N GLY A 328 -10.24 -22.76 23.22
CA GLY A 328 -9.85 -24.01 22.56
C GLY A 328 -9.42 -23.87 21.09
N PHE A 329 -9.38 -22.66 20.54
CA PHE A 329 -8.87 -22.37 19.20
C PHE A 329 -7.56 -21.58 19.24
N PHE A 330 -6.68 -21.88 18.29
CA PHE A 330 -5.35 -21.32 18.12
C PHE A 330 -5.21 -20.67 16.75
N GLY A 331 -4.50 -19.53 16.71
CA GLY A 331 -3.98 -18.97 15.47
C GLY A 331 -2.62 -19.60 15.19
N ALA A 332 -2.40 -20.04 13.95
CA ALA A 332 -1.13 -20.62 13.55
C ALA A 332 -0.53 -19.83 12.39
N TYR A 333 0.68 -19.30 12.60
CA TYR A 333 1.42 -18.54 11.62
C TYR A 333 2.31 -19.45 10.77
N ILE A 334 2.36 -19.14 9.48
CA ILE A 334 3.31 -19.70 8.53
C ILE A 334 4.25 -18.59 8.12
N LYS A 335 5.52 -18.75 8.48
CA LYS A 335 6.61 -17.93 7.93
C LYS A 335 6.81 -18.31 6.47
N VAL A 336 6.73 -17.32 5.57
CA VAL A 336 7.00 -17.50 4.13
C VAL A 336 8.20 -16.65 3.79
N SER A 337 9.38 -17.28 3.71
CA SER A 337 10.63 -16.57 3.40
C SER A 337 10.49 -15.78 2.10
N THR A 338 10.92 -14.51 2.14
CA THR A 338 10.80 -13.50 1.07
C THR A 338 9.37 -13.18 0.60
N GLY A 339 8.35 -13.79 1.21
CA GLY A 339 6.95 -13.71 0.81
C GLY A 339 6.60 -14.53 -0.43
N ASP A 340 7.49 -15.41 -0.92
CA ASP A 340 7.27 -16.17 -2.15
C ASP A 340 6.80 -17.61 -1.86
N MET A 341 5.71 -18.01 -2.50
CA MET A 341 5.17 -19.37 -2.43
C MET A 341 4.86 -19.90 -3.83
N PRO A 342 5.56 -20.94 -4.30
CA PRO A 342 5.22 -21.62 -5.55
C PRO A 342 3.77 -22.12 -5.55
N THR A 343 3.10 -22.01 -6.70
CA THR A 343 1.69 -22.42 -6.84
C THR A 343 1.45 -23.88 -6.49
N ALA A 344 2.37 -24.76 -6.86
CA ALA A 344 2.32 -26.18 -6.51
C ALA A 344 2.31 -26.40 -4.98
N GLN A 345 3.13 -25.65 -4.24
CA GLN A 345 3.17 -25.73 -2.78
C GLN A 345 1.89 -25.14 -2.17
N ALA A 346 1.37 -24.03 -2.71
CA ALA A 346 0.10 -23.44 -2.27
C ALA A 346 -1.07 -24.43 -2.38
N ARG A 347 -1.14 -25.21 -3.47
CA ARG A 347 -2.17 -26.25 -3.65
C ARG A 347 -2.06 -27.37 -2.62
N LEU A 348 -0.85 -27.88 -2.41
CA LEU A 348 -0.61 -28.92 -1.40
C LEU A 348 -0.92 -28.42 0.01
N LEU A 349 -0.59 -27.15 0.30
CA LEU A 349 -0.95 -26.51 1.56
C LEU A 349 -2.47 -26.50 1.76
N ILE A 350 -3.23 -25.97 0.80
CA ILE A 350 -4.70 -25.92 0.89
C ILE A 350 -5.30 -27.32 1.02
N ASP A 351 -4.85 -28.28 0.23
CA ASP A 351 -5.37 -29.65 0.29
C ASP A 351 -5.15 -30.29 1.66
N GLY A 352 -3.98 -30.08 2.26
CA GLY A 352 -3.63 -30.63 3.56
C GLY A 352 -4.31 -29.94 4.75
N ILE A 353 -4.59 -28.64 4.68
CA ILE A 353 -5.13 -27.88 5.82
C ILE A 353 -6.65 -27.69 5.82
N LYS A 354 -7.33 -27.91 4.69
CA LYS A 354 -8.75 -27.54 4.50
C LYS A 354 -9.74 -28.11 5.51
N ASN A 355 -9.39 -29.24 6.16
CA ASN A 355 -10.20 -29.88 7.20
C ASN A 355 -9.71 -29.59 8.63
N LEU A 356 -8.56 -28.93 8.76
CA LEU A 356 -7.88 -28.70 10.04
C LEU A 356 -8.09 -27.28 10.56
N VAL A 357 -8.33 -26.33 9.66
CA VAL A 357 -8.43 -24.88 9.94
C VAL A 357 -9.64 -24.30 9.22
N ALA A 358 -10.07 -23.09 9.60
CA ALA A 358 -11.17 -22.42 8.91
C ALA A 358 -10.77 -21.90 7.51
N ASP A 359 -11.75 -21.82 6.59
CA ASP A 359 -11.61 -21.24 5.24
C ASP A 359 -11.52 -19.69 5.28
N GLU A 360 -10.52 -19.19 6.00
CA GLU A 360 -10.16 -17.78 6.08
C GLU A 360 -8.68 -17.66 6.46
N ILE A 361 -7.83 -17.45 5.47
CA ILE A 361 -6.39 -17.19 5.67
C ILE A 361 -6.16 -15.67 5.69
N ARG A 362 -5.21 -15.24 6.50
CA ARG A 362 -4.76 -13.86 6.59
C ARG A 362 -3.34 -13.72 6.08
N ILE A 363 -3.13 -12.89 5.07
CA ILE A 363 -1.79 -12.46 4.67
C ILE A 363 -1.31 -11.42 5.69
N THR A 364 -0.10 -11.60 6.20
CA THR A 364 0.45 -10.75 7.26
C THR A 364 1.30 -9.61 6.70
N ILE A 365 1.52 -8.55 7.49
CA ILE A 365 2.29 -7.37 7.05
C ILE A 365 3.80 -7.69 6.90
N ASN A 366 4.28 -8.73 7.58
CA ASN A 366 5.62 -9.32 7.40
C ASN A 366 5.65 -10.42 6.31
N GLN A 367 4.63 -10.50 5.44
CA GLN A 367 4.61 -11.34 4.22
C GLN A 367 4.44 -12.85 4.46
N GLY A 368 3.98 -13.26 5.63
CA GLY A 368 3.58 -14.64 5.91
C GLY A 368 2.07 -14.84 5.85
N LEU A 369 1.62 -15.96 6.41
CA LEU A 369 0.21 -16.34 6.50
C LEU A 369 -0.19 -16.60 7.95
N LEU A 370 -1.45 -16.35 8.28
CA LEU A 370 -2.08 -16.75 9.53
C LEU A 370 -3.31 -17.61 9.21
N LEU A 371 -3.30 -18.82 9.75
CA LEU A 371 -4.41 -19.76 9.75
C LEU A 371 -5.25 -19.50 11.00
N LYS A 372 -6.54 -19.22 10.81
CA LYS A 372 -7.48 -18.91 11.89
C LYS A 372 -8.27 -20.15 12.31
N TYR A 373 -8.81 -20.09 13.52
CA TYR A 373 -9.63 -21.13 14.12
C TYR A 373 -9.06 -22.56 14.02
N VAL A 374 -7.81 -22.77 14.41
CA VAL A 374 -7.23 -24.13 14.52
C VAL A 374 -7.61 -24.73 15.88
N PRO A 375 -8.40 -25.80 15.97
CA PRO A 375 -8.63 -26.47 17.25
C PRO A 375 -7.30 -26.94 17.85
N ALA A 376 -7.16 -26.86 19.17
CA ALA A 376 -5.96 -27.33 19.86
C ALA A 376 -5.58 -28.77 19.47
N GLU A 377 -6.59 -29.64 19.32
CA GLU A 377 -6.44 -31.05 18.93
C GLU A 377 -5.94 -31.24 17.49
N ASN A 378 -6.09 -30.22 16.64
CA ASN A 378 -5.66 -30.26 15.24
C ASN A 378 -4.21 -29.80 15.04
N LEU A 379 -3.58 -29.16 16.05
CA LEU A 379 -2.21 -28.64 15.93
C LEU A 379 -1.18 -29.71 15.55
N PRO A 380 -1.18 -30.94 16.11
CA PRO A 380 -0.27 -32.00 15.68
C PRO A 380 -0.42 -32.39 14.20
N ALA A 381 -1.67 -32.52 13.73
CA ALA A 381 -1.96 -32.83 12.33
C ALA A 381 -1.51 -31.70 11.40
N LEU A 382 -1.81 -30.47 11.79
CA LEU A 382 -1.42 -29.27 11.05
C LEU A 382 0.11 -29.19 10.94
N TYR A 383 0.83 -29.38 12.04
CA TYR A 383 2.29 -29.38 12.05
C TYR A 383 2.85 -30.44 11.10
N ASN A 384 2.34 -31.67 11.12
CA ASN A 384 2.81 -32.74 10.22
C ASN A 384 2.61 -32.38 8.74
N VAL A 385 1.46 -31.79 8.39
CA VAL A 385 1.20 -31.29 7.03
C VAL A 385 2.20 -30.20 6.67
N LEU A 386 2.35 -29.16 7.52
CA LEU A 386 3.28 -28.06 7.27
C LEU A 386 4.74 -28.54 7.18
N LYS A 387 5.15 -29.50 8.02
CA LYS A 387 6.50 -30.09 8.02
C LYS A 387 6.79 -30.78 6.70
N SER A 388 5.83 -31.55 6.17
CA SER A 388 5.97 -32.21 4.86
C SER A 388 6.18 -31.23 3.70
N LEU A 389 5.76 -29.97 3.89
CA LEU A 389 5.90 -28.88 2.92
C LEU A 389 7.06 -27.93 3.24
N ASN A 390 7.86 -28.19 4.27
CA ASN A 390 8.90 -27.28 4.79
C ASN A 390 8.37 -25.89 5.21
N LEU A 391 7.17 -25.84 5.81
CA LEU A 391 6.47 -24.62 6.24
C LEU A 391 6.40 -24.46 7.77
N VAL A 392 7.32 -25.08 8.50
CA VAL A 392 7.40 -25.03 9.98
C VAL A 392 8.61 -24.24 10.49
N ALA A 393 9.19 -23.37 9.66
CA ALA A 393 10.27 -22.49 10.08
C ALA A 393 9.86 -21.71 11.34
N LEU A 394 10.70 -21.79 12.36
CA LEU A 394 10.45 -21.27 13.71
C LEU A 394 10.58 -19.74 13.74
N GLY A 395 9.96 -19.10 14.72
CA GLY A 395 10.19 -17.68 14.99
C GLY A 395 9.45 -16.74 14.04
N PHE A 396 8.18 -17.02 13.76
CA PHE A 396 7.35 -16.05 13.05
C PHE A 396 7.32 -14.71 13.78
N ASP A 397 7.50 -13.61 13.05
CA ASP A 397 7.61 -12.25 13.57
C ASP A 397 8.69 -12.08 14.66
N SER A 398 9.71 -12.93 14.71
CA SER A 398 10.87 -12.77 15.60
C SER A 398 12.04 -12.07 14.89
N VAL A 399 13.19 -11.97 15.55
CA VAL A 399 14.45 -11.51 14.92
C VAL A 399 14.82 -12.36 13.70
N ALA A 400 14.44 -13.65 13.70
CA ALA A 400 14.64 -14.58 12.61
C ALA A 400 13.65 -14.38 11.44
N ASP A 401 12.74 -13.40 11.53
CA ASP A 401 11.74 -13.09 10.50
C ASP A 401 11.99 -11.77 9.77
N VAL A 402 12.88 -11.84 8.77
CA VAL A 402 13.36 -10.66 8.05
C VAL A 402 12.37 -10.28 6.95
N THR A 403 11.66 -9.15 7.15
CA THR A 403 10.78 -8.61 6.09
C THR A 403 11.61 -8.01 4.95
N THR A 404 11.24 -8.27 3.70
CA THR A 404 11.99 -7.77 2.53
C THR A 404 11.07 -7.18 1.46
N CYS A 405 11.66 -6.57 0.43
CA CYS A 405 10.93 -6.27 -0.80
C CYS A 405 11.56 -7.04 -1.97
N PRO A 406 10.92 -7.08 -3.15
CA PRO A 406 11.45 -7.82 -4.30
C PRO A 406 12.83 -7.37 -4.82
N GLY A 407 13.40 -6.27 -4.31
CA GLY A 407 14.72 -5.79 -4.72
C GLY A 407 14.95 -5.74 -6.23
N THR A 408 16.15 -6.09 -6.66
CA THR A 408 16.53 -6.19 -8.08
C THR A 408 15.93 -7.40 -8.79
N ASP A 409 15.29 -8.35 -8.10
CA ASP A 409 14.68 -9.53 -8.74
C ASP A 409 13.63 -9.10 -9.77
N THR A 410 12.75 -8.17 -9.40
CA THR A 410 11.67 -7.68 -10.29
C THR A 410 11.47 -6.17 -10.28
N CYS A 411 12.04 -5.40 -9.33
CA CYS A 411 11.75 -3.98 -9.22
C CYS A 411 12.65 -3.11 -10.11
N ASN A 412 12.03 -2.23 -10.90
CA ASN A 412 12.72 -1.18 -11.66
C ASN A 412 13.55 -0.23 -10.78
N LEU A 413 13.13 -0.01 -9.53
CA LEU A 413 13.80 0.90 -8.60
C LEU A 413 14.83 0.19 -7.70
N GLY A 414 14.96 -1.13 -7.79
CA GLY A 414 15.90 -1.90 -7.00
C GLY A 414 17.34 -1.48 -7.31
N ILE A 415 18.11 -1.16 -6.26
CA ILE A 415 19.53 -0.86 -6.34
C ILE A 415 20.35 -2.11 -6.01
N SER A 416 19.89 -2.90 -5.04
CA SER A 416 20.51 -4.17 -4.64
C SER A 416 19.50 -5.29 -4.46
N ASN A 417 19.99 -6.53 -4.43
CA ASN A 417 19.21 -7.72 -4.15
C ASN A 417 18.88 -7.80 -2.66
N SER A 418 17.63 -7.45 -2.29
CA SER A 418 17.18 -7.50 -0.90
C SER A 418 16.62 -8.84 -0.47
N THR A 419 16.14 -9.68 -1.39
CA THR A 419 15.57 -11.00 -1.07
C THR A 419 16.69 -11.98 -0.71
N GLU A 420 17.79 -11.97 -1.44
CA GLU A 420 18.94 -12.82 -1.14
C GLU A 420 19.63 -12.37 0.15
N LEU A 421 19.83 -11.05 0.32
CA LEU A 421 20.38 -10.55 1.58
C LEU A 421 19.47 -10.86 2.78
N SER A 422 18.13 -10.85 2.65
CA SER A 422 17.28 -11.31 3.75
C SER A 422 17.51 -12.77 4.12
N ARG A 423 17.69 -13.68 3.15
CA ARG A 423 17.98 -15.10 3.44
C ARG A 423 19.29 -15.25 4.20
N ILE A 424 20.32 -14.52 3.79
CA ILE A 424 21.61 -14.53 4.48
C ILE A 424 21.48 -14.01 5.92
N LEU A 425 20.74 -12.92 6.15
CA LEU A 425 20.54 -12.39 7.49
C LEU A 425 19.72 -13.36 8.37
N GLU A 426 18.72 -14.05 7.81
CA GLU A 426 17.99 -15.12 8.52
C GLU A 426 18.93 -16.27 8.91
N SER A 427 19.77 -16.75 7.99
CA SER A 427 20.75 -17.81 8.28
C SER A 427 21.67 -17.43 9.43
N VAL A 428 22.15 -16.18 9.50
CA VAL A 428 22.96 -15.70 10.64
C VAL A 428 22.21 -15.88 11.96
N ILE A 429 20.92 -15.54 12.03
CA ILE A 429 20.15 -15.72 13.26
C ILE A 429 19.98 -17.21 13.60
N TYR A 430 19.59 -18.05 12.62
CA TYR A 430 19.38 -19.48 12.89
C TYR A 430 20.65 -20.22 13.28
N GLU A 431 21.79 -19.87 12.69
CA GLU A 431 23.06 -20.58 12.88
C GLU A 431 23.86 -20.06 14.08
N GLU A 432 23.78 -18.75 14.37
CA GLU A 432 24.66 -18.08 15.34
C GLU A 432 23.90 -17.55 16.57
N TYR A 433 22.61 -17.23 16.46
CA TYR A 433 21.79 -16.64 17.54
C TYR A 433 20.43 -17.36 17.73
N PRO A 434 20.40 -18.69 17.94
CA PRO A 434 19.17 -19.47 17.98
C PRO A 434 18.20 -19.08 19.12
N GLU A 435 18.69 -18.41 20.17
CA GLU A 435 17.87 -17.84 21.24
C GLU A 435 16.97 -16.69 20.73
N LEU A 436 17.41 -15.93 19.74
CA LEU A 436 16.67 -14.79 19.18
C LEU A 436 15.50 -15.23 18.29
N ILE A 437 15.35 -16.53 18.02
CA ILE A 437 14.18 -17.10 17.35
C ILE A 437 12.89 -16.84 18.16
N TYR A 438 13.00 -16.70 19.49
CA TYR A 438 11.86 -16.44 20.38
C TYR A 438 11.65 -14.94 20.67
N ASP A 439 12.61 -14.08 20.32
CA ASP A 439 12.56 -12.64 20.57
C ASP A 439 11.74 -11.95 19.48
N ARG A 440 10.58 -11.41 19.86
CA ARG A 440 9.67 -10.64 18.99
C ARG A 440 9.80 -9.13 19.17
N ASP A 441 10.73 -8.67 19.99
CA ASP A 441 10.92 -7.26 20.30
C ASP A 441 11.83 -6.61 19.26
N ILE A 442 12.84 -7.32 18.74
CA ILE A 442 13.71 -6.81 17.68
C ILE A 442 13.18 -7.21 16.29
N LYS A 443 13.12 -6.25 15.37
CA LYS A 443 12.68 -6.46 13.98
C LYS A 443 13.79 -6.10 13.02
N ILE A 444 14.11 -7.02 12.12
CA ILE A 444 15.01 -6.79 10.99
C ILE A 444 14.17 -6.60 9.73
N LYS A 445 14.40 -5.50 9.01
CA LYS A 445 13.69 -5.26 7.75
C LYS A 445 14.59 -4.67 6.68
N ILE A 446 14.44 -5.12 5.45
CA ILE A 446 15.28 -4.74 4.33
C ILE A 446 14.48 -4.26 3.11
N SER A 447 15.08 -3.39 2.30
CA SER A 447 14.55 -3.06 0.97
C SER A 447 15.68 -2.84 -0.04
N GLY A 448 15.48 -3.21 -1.31
CA GLY A 448 16.50 -2.97 -2.35
C GLY A 448 16.74 -1.49 -2.69
N CYS A 449 15.96 -0.54 -2.15
CA CYS A 449 16.17 0.90 -2.32
C CYS A 449 15.55 1.70 -1.16
N MET A 450 15.77 3.02 -1.15
CA MET A 450 15.30 3.96 -0.13
C MET A 450 13.77 4.11 -0.02
N ASN A 451 12.96 3.52 -0.90
CA ASN A 451 11.50 3.71 -0.88
C ASN A 451 10.79 2.99 0.28
N SER A 452 11.50 2.11 0.99
CA SER A 452 11.01 1.41 2.19
C SER A 452 9.78 0.53 1.95
N CYS A 453 9.74 -0.20 0.83
CA CYS A 453 8.67 -1.17 0.54
C CYS A 453 8.67 -2.35 1.53
N GLY A 454 9.85 -2.77 1.98
CA GLY A 454 10.01 -3.74 3.08
C GLY A 454 10.00 -3.07 4.46
N GLN A 455 9.70 -1.78 4.55
CA GLN A 455 9.55 -1.03 5.81
C GLN A 455 10.82 -0.90 6.69
N HIS A 456 12.02 -0.91 6.09
CA HIS A 456 13.30 -0.74 6.81
C HIS A 456 13.40 0.54 7.67
N GLY A 457 12.65 1.60 7.34
CA GLY A 457 12.64 2.84 8.12
C GLY A 457 11.91 2.71 9.46
N LEU A 458 11.24 1.58 9.70
CA LEU A 458 10.52 1.23 10.92
C LEU A 458 11.17 0.06 11.68
N ALA A 459 12.36 -0.37 11.27
CA ALA A 459 13.01 -1.51 11.91
C ALA A 459 13.92 -1.06 13.05
N HIS A 460 14.05 -1.92 14.05
CA HIS A 460 15.12 -1.83 15.04
C HIS A 460 16.47 -1.90 14.34
N ILE A 461 16.59 -2.83 13.38
CA ILE A 461 17.73 -2.98 12.48
C ILE A 461 17.24 -2.98 11.04
N GLY A 462 17.42 -1.85 10.36
CA GLY A 462 16.97 -1.60 9.00
C GLY A 462 18.11 -1.60 7.99
N PHE A 463 17.87 -2.18 6.82
CA PHE A 463 18.80 -2.09 5.69
C PHE A 463 18.10 -1.56 4.44
N HIS A 464 18.77 -0.72 3.66
CA HIS A 464 18.32 -0.49 2.29
C HIS A 464 19.44 -0.43 1.26
N GLY A 465 19.17 -0.93 0.06
CA GLY A 465 20.09 -0.90 -1.07
C GLY A 465 20.55 0.52 -1.41
N SER A 466 21.83 0.63 -1.73
CA SER A 466 22.56 1.84 -2.13
C SER A 466 23.79 1.42 -2.94
N SER A 467 24.60 2.38 -3.38
CA SER A 467 25.92 2.14 -3.92
C SER A 467 26.99 2.98 -3.21
N LEU A 468 28.24 2.53 -3.27
CA LEU A 468 29.44 3.28 -2.86
C LEU A 468 30.42 3.34 -4.04
N LYS A 469 31.39 4.27 -3.96
CA LYS A 469 32.52 4.37 -4.89
C LYS A 469 33.81 4.13 -4.12
N ALA A 470 34.62 3.18 -4.58
CA ALA A 470 35.94 2.89 -4.02
C ALA A 470 36.87 2.39 -5.12
N ASN A 471 38.16 2.74 -5.05
CA ASN A 471 39.18 2.30 -6.01
C ASN A 471 38.79 2.51 -7.50
N GLY A 472 38.10 3.61 -7.79
CA GLY A 472 37.62 3.95 -9.14
C GLY A 472 36.42 3.13 -9.64
N LYS A 473 35.91 2.18 -8.86
CA LYS A 473 34.77 1.31 -9.19
C LYS A 473 33.55 1.62 -8.31
N VAL A 474 32.36 1.27 -8.80
CA VAL A 474 31.11 1.33 -8.03
C VAL A 474 30.86 -0.05 -7.44
N LEU A 475 30.41 -0.11 -6.18
CA LEU A 475 30.09 -1.36 -5.50
C LEU A 475 28.70 -1.30 -4.83
N PRO A 476 28.01 -2.45 -4.67
CA PRO A 476 26.72 -2.53 -4.01
C PRO A 476 26.90 -2.28 -2.52
N ALA A 477 26.06 -1.43 -1.96
CA ALA A 477 26.13 -1.06 -0.55
C ALA A 477 24.74 -1.17 0.09
N VAL A 478 24.73 -1.25 1.41
CA VAL A 478 23.52 -1.04 2.20
C VAL A 478 23.68 0.21 3.05
N GLN A 479 22.64 1.02 3.11
CA GLN A 479 22.46 1.99 4.18
C GLN A 479 21.95 1.21 5.40
N VAL A 480 22.67 1.33 6.51
CA VAL A 480 22.26 0.81 7.82
C VAL A 480 21.40 1.86 8.51
N LEU A 481 20.27 1.44 9.07
CA LEU A 481 19.38 2.25 9.89
C LEU A 481 19.11 1.56 11.22
N LEU A 482 19.10 2.29 12.33
CA LEU A 482 18.89 1.72 13.67
C LEU A 482 17.88 2.55 14.48
N GLY A 483 17.22 1.91 15.45
CA GLY A 483 16.40 2.59 16.46
C GLY A 483 14.95 2.92 16.06
N GLY A 484 14.48 2.39 14.93
CA GLY A 484 13.07 2.44 14.55
C GLY A 484 12.27 1.35 15.26
N GLY A 485 10.94 1.43 15.19
CA GLY A 485 10.07 0.39 15.73
C GLY A 485 8.65 0.86 16.03
N ILE A 486 7.83 -0.07 16.49
CA ILE A 486 6.48 0.19 16.98
C ILE A 486 6.58 0.35 18.49
N VAL A 487 5.91 1.37 19.03
CA VAL A 487 5.80 1.58 20.48
C VAL A 487 4.42 1.11 20.97
N GLY A 488 3.39 1.29 20.16
CA GLY A 488 2.00 0.93 20.47
C GLY A 488 1.09 2.15 20.50
N ASP A 489 -0.21 1.92 20.43
CA ASP A 489 -1.29 2.90 20.49
C ASP A 489 -1.09 4.08 19.52
N GLY A 490 -0.63 3.79 18.30
CA GLY A 490 -0.39 4.80 17.27
C GLY A 490 0.92 5.57 17.45
N LEU A 491 1.79 5.14 18.36
CA LEU A 491 3.14 5.66 18.52
C LEU A 491 4.15 4.73 17.84
N GLY A 492 5.09 5.34 17.14
CA GLY A 492 6.17 4.63 16.47
C GLY A 492 7.44 5.48 16.39
N ARG A 493 8.53 4.85 15.94
CA ARG A 493 9.85 5.45 15.84
C ARG A 493 10.41 5.28 14.43
N ALA A 494 10.90 6.37 13.85
CA ALA A 494 11.67 6.30 12.61
C ALA A 494 13.12 5.95 12.92
N ALA A 495 13.71 5.02 12.16
CA ALA A 495 15.10 4.65 12.31
C ALA A 495 16.06 5.73 11.79
N ASP A 496 17.16 5.93 12.49
CA ASP A 496 18.25 6.82 12.10
C ASP A 496 19.11 6.21 11.01
N LYS A 497 19.48 7.00 10.01
CA LYS A 497 20.51 6.59 9.03
C LYS A 497 21.90 6.67 9.67
N VAL A 498 22.50 5.53 9.99
CA VAL A 498 23.79 5.45 10.69
C VAL A 498 24.95 5.63 9.71
N LEU A 499 25.17 4.66 8.82
CA LEU A 499 26.25 4.67 7.81
C LEU A 499 25.95 3.76 6.62
N LYS A 500 26.80 3.81 5.60
CA LYS A 500 26.77 2.87 4.47
C LYS A 500 27.96 1.92 4.57
N VAL A 501 27.71 0.65 4.26
CA VAL A 501 28.74 -0.39 4.16
C VAL A 501 28.54 -1.20 2.87
N PRO A 502 29.56 -1.88 2.32
CA PRO A 502 29.35 -2.84 1.24
C PRO A 502 28.26 -3.87 1.60
N SER A 503 27.44 -4.30 0.65
CA SER A 503 26.30 -5.20 0.95
C SER A 503 26.75 -6.53 1.54
N LYS A 504 27.94 -7.01 1.16
CA LYS A 504 28.60 -8.21 1.73
C LYS A 504 28.97 -8.08 3.21
N ARG A 505 29.03 -6.85 3.76
CA ARG A 505 29.33 -6.60 5.18
C ARG A 505 28.09 -6.50 6.05
N ALA A 506 26.88 -6.55 5.48
CA ALA A 506 25.63 -6.52 6.24
C ALA A 506 25.50 -7.62 7.31
N PRO A 507 25.94 -8.88 7.08
CA PRO A 507 25.97 -9.90 8.13
C PRO A 507 26.86 -9.51 9.31
N GLN A 508 28.02 -8.91 9.05
CA GLN A 508 28.91 -8.44 10.12
C GLN A 508 28.34 -7.23 10.86
N VAL A 509 27.61 -6.35 10.17
CA VAL A 509 26.85 -5.27 10.85
C VAL A 509 25.86 -5.88 11.84
N LEU A 510 25.11 -6.89 11.41
CA LEU A 510 24.12 -7.56 12.26
C LEU A 510 24.78 -8.16 13.51
N ARG A 511 25.87 -8.92 13.34
CA ARG A 511 26.65 -9.48 14.47
C ARG A 511 27.12 -8.39 15.42
N ASN A 512 27.80 -7.36 14.90
CA ASN A 512 28.32 -6.28 15.74
C ASN A 512 27.23 -5.58 16.56
N VAL A 513 26.04 -5.36 15.99
CA VAL A 513 24.93 -4.72 16.69
C VAL A 513 24.31 -5.64 17.75
N LEU A 514 24.08 -6.91 17.41
CA LEU A 514 23.49 -7.88 18.34
C LEU A 514 24.45 -8.22 19.49
N ASP A 515 25.73 -8.46 19.19
CA ASP A 515 26.76 -8.76 20.19
C ASP A 515 26.96 -7.59 21.15
N ASP A 516 26.98 -6.36 20.62
CA ASP A 516 27.12 -5.15 21.41
C ASP A 516 25.92 -4.94 22.34
N PHE A 517 24.70 -5.13 21.83
CA PHE A 517 23.49 -5.08 22.64
C PHE A 517 23.48 -6.18 23.72
N HIS A 518 23.74 -7.42 23.33
CA HIS A 518 23.75 -8.56 24.25
C HIS A 518 24.79 -8.41 25.38
N THR A 519 25.97 -7.86 25.07
CA THR A 519 27.07 -7.73 26.03
C THR A 519 26.88 -6.55 26.98
N ASN A 520 26.31 -5.45 26.50
CA ASN A 520 26.34 -4.17 27.23
C ASN A 520 24.97 -3.70 27.71
N ALA A 521 23.87 -4.31 27.27
CA ALA A 521 22.55 -3.96 27.75
C ALA A 521 22.38 -4.35 29.22
N SER A 522 21.68 -3.50 29.97
CA SER A 522 21.25 -3.83 31.32
C SER A 522 20.19 -4.93 31.29
N GLU A 523 20.00 -5.62 32.41
CA GLU A 523 18.98 -6.67 32.52
C GLU A 523 17.59 -6.14 32.13
N ASN A 524 16.90 -6.84 31.21
CA ASN A 524 15.60 -6.46 30.65
C ASN A 524 15.55 -5.10 29.91
N GLN A 525 16.69 -4.51 29.56
CA GLN A 525 16.71 -3.28 28.75
C GLN A 525 16.29 -3.61 27.32
N THR A 526 15.28 -2.91 26.80
CA THR A 526 14.87 -3.07 25.39
C THR A 526 15.90 -2.48 24.44
N PHE A 527 15.92 -2.94 23.19
CA PHE A 527 16.81 -2.38 22.17
C PHE A 527 16.58 -0.88 21.95
N HIS A 528 15.33 -0.40 22.04
CA HIS A 528 15.02 1.04 21.99
C HIS A 528 15.69 1.82 23.12
N ALA A 529 15.55 1.35 24.36
CA ALA A 529 16.14 2.02 25.51
C ALA A 529 17.68 2.01 25.43
N TYR A 530 18.28 0.90 24.99
CA TYR A 530 19.72 0.82 24.75
C TYR A 530 20.19 1.77 23.65
N TYR A 531 19.46 1.83 22.53
CA TYR A 531 19.78 2.75 21.45
C TYR A 531 19.66 4.22 21.87
N ASP A 532 18.67 4.57 22.69
CA ASP A 532 18.51 5.94 23.23
C ASP A 532 19.64 6.34 24.16
N GLU A 533 20.14 5.40 24.98
CA GLU A 533 21.27 5.62 25.87
C GLU A 533 22.58 5.86 25.10
N LYS A 534 22.88 5.01 24.12
CA LYS A 534 24.14 5.08 23.36
C LYS A 534 24.13 6.14 22.26
N GLY A 535 22.99 6.31 21.61
CA GLY A 535 22.79 7.21 20.49
C GLY A 535 23.45 6.77 19.19
N LYS A 536 23.08 7.46 18.11
CA LYS A 536 23.53 7.20 16.74
C LYS A 536 25.06 7.19 16.57
N ASP A 537 25.75 8.12 17.20
CA ASP A 537 27.20 8.31 17.02
C ASP A 537 28.00 7.14 17.57
N TYR A 538 27.54 6.52 18.66
CA TYR A 538 28.13 5.30 19.21
C TYR A 538 28.12 4.17 18.18
N PHE A 539 26.95 3.86 17.63
CA PHE A 539 26.81 2.82 16.60
C PHE A 539 27.53 3.17 15.30
N TYR A 540 27.61 4.46 14.95
CA TYR A 540 28.44 4.90 13.84
C TYR A 540 29.90 4.51 14.06
N GLN A 541 30.49 4.79 15.23
CA GLN A 541 31.88 4.41 15.51
C GLN A 541 32.07 2.88 15.56
N LEU A 542 31.12 2.15 16.15
CA LEU A 542 31.13 0.68 16.18
C LEU A 542 31.21 0.07 14.77
N LEU A 543 30.47 0.63 13.82
CA LEU A 543 30.33 0.08 12.47
C LEU A 543 31.28 0.70 11.44
N LYS A 544 31.87 1.87 11.74
CA LYS A 544 32.79 2.59 10.84
C LYS A 544 33.92 1.73 10.26
N PRO A 545 34.54 0.79 11.00
CA PRO A 545 35.58 -0.08 10.42
C PRO A 545 35.11 -0.91 9.23
N LEU A 546 33.82 -1.27 9.16
CA LEU A 546 33.25 -2.04 8.05
C LEU A 546 33.08 -1.21 6.76
N ALA A 547 33.23 0.11 6.85
CA ALA A 547 33.18 1.04 5.72
C ALA A 547 34.57 1.46 5.22
N ASP A 548 35.66 0.92 5.78
CA ASP A 548 37.02 1.25 5.36
C ASP A 548 37.34 0.66 3.97
N SER A 549 37.47 1.54 2.98
CA SER A 549 37.72 1.16 1.59
C SER A 549 39.05 0.47 1.34
N THR A 550 40.00 0.57 2.27
CA THR A 550 41.29 -0.13 2.17
C THR A 550 41.18 -1.63 2.42
N LEU A 551 40.09 -2.07 3.08
CA LEU A 551 39.82 -3.47 3.42
C LEU A 551 38.86 -4.15 2.43
N PHE A 552 38.46 -3.46 1.36
CA PHE A 552 37.54 -4.00 0.36
C PHE A 552 38.25 -5.02 -0.54
N THR A 553 37.55 -6.12 -0.81
CA THR A 553 37.99 -7.23 -1.65
C THR A 553 37.20 -7.25 -2.95
N ASP A 554 37.62 -8.03 -3.94
CA ASP A 554 36.87 -8.14 -5.21
C ASP A 554 35.43 -8.65 -5.01
N SER A 555 35.20 -9.48 -4.00
CA SER A 555 33.85 -9.95 -3.64
C SER A 555 32.90 -8.83 -3.19
N ASP A 556 33.44 -7.73 -2.63
CA ASP A 556 32.64 -6.58 -2.22
C ASP A 556 32.09 -5.80 -3.43
N PHE A 557 32.59 -6.05 -4.65
CA PHE A 557 32.10 -5.44 -5.90
C PHE A 557 31.04 -6.30 -6.61
N VAL A 558 30.58 -7.38 -5.99
CA VAL A 558 29.55 -8.30 -6.50
C VAL A 558 28.36 -8.28 -5.54
N ASP A 559 27.15 -8.13 -6.06
CA ASP A 559 25.94 -8.13 -5.22
C ASP A 559 25.54 -9.55 -4.80
N TRP A 560 24.68 -9.66 -3.78
CA TRP A 560 24.15 -10.96 -3.35
C TRP A 560 23.33 -11.62 -4.48
N GLY A 561 23.57 -12.92 -4.70
CA GLY A 561 22.90 -13.70 -5.75
C GLY A 561 23.43 -13.49 -7.18
N HIS A 562 24.55 -12.77 -7.34
CA HIS A 562 25.17 -12.50 -8.64
C HIS A 562 26.65 -12.93 -8.67
N GLU A 563 27.18 -13.14 -9.88
CA GLU A 563 28.61 -13.41 -10.12
C GLU A 563 29.32 -12.25 -10.84
N GLU A 564 28.54 -11.36 -11.47
CA GLU A 564 29.05 -10.25 -12.26
C GLU A 564 29.43 -9.04 -11.38
N THR A 565 30.35 -8.22 -11.88
CA THR A 565 30.69 -6.94 -11.24
C THR A 565 29.48 -6.01 -11.24
N PHE A 566 29.19 -5.43 -10.08
CA PHE A 566 28.04 -4.57 -9.87
C PHE A 566 28.03 -3.34 -10.78
N GLN A 567 26.87 -3.09 -11.37
CA GLN A 567 26.56 -1.85 -12.08
C GLN A 567 25.23 -1.30 -11.60
N THR A 568 25.19 -0.01 -11.28
CA THR A 568 23.96 0.65 -10.88
C THR A 568 23.03 0.77 -12.10
N ALA A 569 21.99 -0.05 -12.14
CA ALA A 569 20.94 0.01 -13.15
C ALA A 569 19.59 0.27 -12.47
N ILE A 570 19.31 1.55 -12.21
CA ILE A 570 18.05 2.03 -11.63
C ILE A 570 17.16 2.50 -12.78
N GLY A 571 16.07 1.79 -13.03
CA GLY A 571 15.04 2.19 -13.97
C GLY A 571 14.13 3.28 -13.39
N VAL A 572 13.16 3.73 -14.20
CA VAL A 572 12.14 4.66 -13.74
C VAL A 572 11.01 3.86 -13.10
N GLY A 573 10.74 4.10 -11.81
CA GLY A 573 9.57 3.51 -11.17
C GLY A 573 8.31 4.00 -11.86
N GLU A 574 7.34 3.14 -12.15
CA GLU A 574 6.16 3.58 -12.90
C GLU A 574 5.19 4.45 -12.11
N CYS A 575 5.26 4.35 -10.79
CA CYS A 575 4.75 5.39 -9.91
C CYS A 575 5.62 6.67 -9.91
N ALA A 576 6.53 6.86 -10.85
CA ALA A 576 7.33 8.05 -11.11
C ALA A 576 7.06 8.44 -12.57
N GLY A 577 6.22 9.46 -12.72
CA GLY A 577 5.85 10.03 -13.99
C GLY A 577 6.26 11.46 -14.17
N VAL A 578 6.50 11.83 -15.43
CA VAL A 578 6.94 13.15 -15.83
C VAL A 578 5.70 13.93 -16.25
N VAL A 579 5.66 15.21 -15.89
CA VAL A 579 4.63 16.12 -16.33
C VAL A 579 4.74 16.24 -17.85
N ILE A 580 3.68 15.87 -18.57
CA ILE A 580 3.60 16.12 -20.01
C ILE A 580 3.03 17.52 -20.25
N ASP A 581 3.44 18.09 -21.37
CA ASP A 581 2.80 19.22 -22.03
C ASP A 581 1.52 18.75 -22.76
N LEU A 582 0.38 19.01 -22.12
CA LEU A 582 -0.80 18.12 -22.17
C LEU A 582 -2.09 18.88 -22.52
N VAL A 583 -2.04 20.03 -23.19
CA VAL A 583 -3.25 20.87 -23.40
C VAL A 583 -4.36 20.11 -24.14
N ALA A 584 -4.06 19.45 -25.27
CA ALA A 584 -5.06 18.68 -26.03
C ALA A 584 -5.63 17.50 -25.24
N THR A 585 -4.74 16.80 -24.54
CA THR A 585 -5.12 15.66 -23.71
C THR A 585 -5.93 16.09 -22.49
N LEU A 586 -5.67 17.26 -21.89
CA LEU A 586 -6.41 17.79 -20.75
C LEU A 586 -7.84 18.17 -21.15
N ILE A 587 -8.02 18.72 -22.36
CA ILE A 587 -9.36 19.00 -22.90
C ILE A 587 -10.11 17.69 -23.16
N PHE A 588 -9.46 16.70 -23.77
CA PHE A 588 -10.08 15.37 -23.95
C PHE A 588 -10.41 14.71 -22.61
N GLU A 589 -9.56 14.86 -21.59
CA GLU A 589 -9.85 14.40 -20.22
C GLU A 589 -11.04 15.15 -19.61
N ALA A 590 -11.17 16.45 -19.88
CA ALA A 590 -12.33 17.22 -19.43
C ALA A 590 -13.63 16.73 -20.13
N GLU A 591 -13.59 16.39 -21.42
CA GLU A 591 -14.73 15.78 -22.14
C GLU A 591 -15.09 14.39 -21.58
N GLU A 592 -14.08 13.55 -21.30
CA GLU A 592 -14.27 12.23 -20.71
C GLU A 592 -14.91 12.34 -19.30
N LYS A 593 -14.43 13.28 -18.48
CA LYS A 593 -14.99 13.59 -17.16
C LYS A 593 -16.41 14.14 -17.25
N PHE A 594 -16.71 14.98 -18.24
CA PHE A 594 -18.06 15.49 -18.45
C PHE A 594 -19.04 14.36 -18.81
N SER A 595 -18.63 13.42 -19.67
CA SER A 595 -19.41 12.22 -19.97
C SER A 595 -19.71 11.39 -18.72
N TRP A 596 -18.73 11.23 -17.82
CA TRP A 596 -18.95 10.57 -16.52
C TRP A 596 -19.89 11.36 -15.60
N ALA A 597 -19.84 12.69 -15.63
CA ALA A 597 -20.75 13.54 -14.87
C ALA A 597 -22.21 13.35 -15.33
N VAL A 598 -22.44 13.28 -16.65
CA VAL A 598 -23.76 12.97 -17.23
C VAL A 598 -24.23 11.57 -16.84
N GLU A 599 -23.38 10.55 -16.99
CA GLU A 599 -23.73 9.16 -16.61
C GLU A 599 -24.08 9.05 -15.11
N ALA A 600 -23.34 9.76 -14.25
CA ALA A 600 -23.62 9.78 -12.81
C ALA A 600 -24.93 10.52 -12.49
N TYR A 601 -25.20 11.64 -13.17
CA TYR A 601 -26.45 12.39 -13.02
C TYR A 601 -27.67 11.56 -13.43
N GLU A 602 -27.60 10.87 -14.58
CA GLU A 602 -28.68 9.98 -15.05
C GLU A 602 -28.97 8.83 -14.06
N LYS A 603 -27.94 8.35 -13.35
CA LYS A 603 -28.06 7.34 -12.29
C LYS A 603 -28.46 7.91 -10.93
N GLN A 604 -28.75 9.20 -10.84
CA GLN A 604 -29.08 9.90 -9.59
C GLN A 604 -27.95 9.88 -8.55
N ALA A 605 -26.71 9.68 -8.99
CA ALA A 605 -25.52 9.74 -8.15
C ALA A 605 -25.03 11.19 -8.04
N TRP A 606 -25.82 12.05 -7.37
CA TRP A 606 -25.62 13.51 -7.37
C TRP A 606 -24.22 13.95 -6.91
N ALA A 607 -23.73 13.40 -5.81
CA ALA A 607 -22.39 13.72 -5.29
C ALA A 607 -21.27 13.37 -6.31
N ASP A 608 -21.45 12.26 -7.03
CA ASP A 608 -20.49 11.78 -8.01
C ASP A 608 -20.53 12.67 -9.27
N ALA A 609 -21.73 13.02 -9.74
CA ALA A 609 -21.94 13.95 -10.86
C ALA A 609 -21.30 15.32 -10.57
N ILE A 610 -21.54 15.86 -9.37
CA ILE A 610 -20.95 17.13 -8.92
C ILE A 610 -19.42 17.07 -8.91
N TYR A 611 -18.83 15.98 -8.39
CA TYR A 611 -17.37 15.83 -8.36
C TYR A 611 -16.77 15.71 -9.77
N TYR A 612 -17.42 14.99 -10.68
CA TYR A 612 -16.99 14.94 -12.07
C TYR A 612 -17.08 16.31 -12.75
N SER A 613 -18.16 17.06 -12.55
CA SER A 613 -18.28 18.45 -13.02
C SER A 613 -17.18 19.36 -12.46
N TYR A 614 -16.84 19.24 -11.17
CA TYR A 614 -15.69 19.92 -10.58
C TYR A 614 -14.38 19.59 -11.31
N SER A 615 -14.19 18.31 -11.64
CA SER A 615 -13.00 17.84 -12.35
C SER A 615 -12.92 18.39 -13.79
N VAL A 616 -14.06 18.63 -14.45
CA VAL A 616 -14.12 19.32 -15.76
C VAL A 616 -13.56 20.73 -15.65
N PHE A 617 -14.00 21.51 -14.66
CA PHE A 617 -13.50 22.87 -14.45
C PHE A 617 -11.99 22.89 -14.23
N VAL A 618 -11.47 22.02 -13.35
CA VAL A 618 -10.03 21.96 -13.04
C VAL A 618 -9.20 21.54 -14.26
N SER A 619 -9.63 20.51 -15.00
CA SER A 619 -8.91 20.05 -16.20
C SER A 619 -8.94 21.09 -17.32
N GLY A 620 -10.08 21.72 -17.58
CA GLY A 620 -10.21 22.77 -18.59
C GLY A 620 -9.39 24.02 -18.25
N ALA A 621 -9.46 24.49 -17.00
CA ALA A 621 -8.66 25.61 -16.52
C ALA A 621 -7.15 25.34 -16.63
N LYS A 622 -6.73 24.12 -16.25
CA LYS A 622 -5.33 23.70 -16.37
C LYS A 622 -4.85 23.71 -17.83
N ALA A 623 -5.70 23.28 -18.77
CA ALA A 623 -5.35 23.29 -20.19
C ALA A 623 -5.01 24.71 -20.66
N LEU A 624 -5.87 25.68 -20.39
CA LEU A 624 -5.69 27.07 -20.80
C LEU A 624 -4.52 27.76 -20.08
N LEU A 625 -4.28 27.45 -18.80
CA LEU A 625 -3.11 27.99 -18.09
C LEU A 625 -1.79 27.48 -18.69
N LEU A 626 -1.75 26.21 -19.11
CA LEU A 626 -0.56 25.65 -19.75
C LEU A 626 -0.28 26.30 -21.12
N ASP A 627 -1.31 26.67 -21.88
CA ASP A 627 -1.15 27.46 -23.12
C ASP A 627 -0.45 28.81 -22.88
N LEU A 628 -0.60 29.37 -21.67
CA LEU A 628 0.08 30.59 -21.21
C LEU A 628 1.44 30.33 -20.53
N GLY A 629 1.91 29.09 -20.50
CA GLY A 629 3.13 28.69 -19.79
C GLY A 629 3.01 28.74 -18.26
N VAL A 630 1.79 28.82 -17.73
CA VAL A 630 1.52 28.87 -16.28
C VAL A 630 1.28 27.46 -15.77
N ASN A 631 2.12 27.02 -14.84
CA ASN A 631 2.03 25.69 -14.25
C ASN A 631 1.80 25.78 -12.74
N SER A 632 0.72 25.18 -12.26
CA SER A 632 0.41 25.06 -10.84
C SER A 632 0.36 23.61 -10.41
N SER A 633 0.91 23.32 -9.24
CA SER A 633 1.07 21.95 -8.76
C SER A 633 -0.10 21.41 -7.95
N THR A 634 -1.14 22.21 -7.73
CA THR A 634 -2.32 21.86 -6.91
C THR A 634 -3.59 22.28 -7.63
N GLN A 635 -4.73 21.63 -7.36
CA GLN A 635 -6.00 22.06 -7.96
C GLN A 635 -6.41 23.44 -7.43
N SER A 636 -6.20 23.70 -6.14
CA SER A 636 -6.41 25.03 -5.54
C SER A 636 -5.60 26.13 -6.23
N GLY A 637 -4.35 25.84 -6.58
CA GLY A 637 -3.50 26.77 -7.30
C GLY A 637 -3.92 26.97 -8.76
N ILE A 638 -4.43 25.92 -9.44
CA ILE A 638 -5.03 26.04 -10.78
C ILE A 638 -6.23 26.98 -10.72
N ILE A 639 -7.13 26.78 -9.75
CA ILE A 639 -8.33 27.61 -9.57
C ILE A 639 -7.94 29.07 -9.33
N LYS A 640 -6.95 29.32 -8.46
CA LYS A 640 -6.46 30.67 -8.18
C LYS A 640 -5.88 31.34 -9.42
N GLU A 641 -4.91 30.71 -10.07
CA GLU A 641 -4.24 31.29 -11.25
C GLU A 641 -5.21 31.52 -12.41
N PHE A 642 -6.18 30.63 -12.60
CA PHE A 642 -7.20 30.81 -13.64
C PHE A 642 -8.10 32.01 -13.32
N THR A 643 -8.53 32.15 -12.06
CA THR A 643 -9.35 33.28 -11.61
C THR A 643 -8.65 34.62 -11.84
N GLU A 644 -7.36 34.70 -11.52
CA GLU A 644 -6.57 35.94 -11.66
C GLU A 644 -6.29 36.32 -13.12
N ARG A 645 -6.28 35.35 -14.05
CA ARG A 645 -5.83 35.57 -15.44
C ARG A 645 -6.96 35.64 -16.47
N PHE A 646 -8.07 34.98 -16.19
CA PHE A 646 -9.21 34.84 -17.11
C PHE A 646 -10.51 35.41 -16.52
N GLU A 647 -10.39 36.38 -15.62
CA GLU A 647 -11.52 37.04 -14.97
C GLU A 647 -12.55 37.55 -16.00
N GLY A 648 -13.81 37.10 -15.85
CA GLY A 648 -14.93 37.49 -16.70
C GLY A 648 -14.91 36.96 -18.13
N GLN A 649 -13.94 36.11 -18.52
CA GLN A 649 -13.84 35.63 -19.91
C GLN A 649 -14.62 34.33 -20.16
N PHE A 650 -14.58 33.39 -19.21
CA PHE A 650 -15.18 32.05 -19.39
C PHE A 650 -16.43 31.86 -18.54
N VAL A 651 -16.56 32.57 -17.43
CA VAL A 651 -17.67 32.44 -16.47
C VAL A 651 -18.05 33.83 -15.96
N ASP A 652 -19.29 33.97 -15.49
CA ASP A 652 -19.76 35.20 -14.87
C ASP A 652 -19.24 35.29 -13.42
N GLY A 653 -18.44 36.32 -13.14
CA GLY A 653 -17.80 36.51 -11.82
C GLY A 653 -16.49 35.73 -11.64
N PRO A 654 -15.97 35.64 -10.40
CA PRO A 654 -14.72 34.93 -10.13
C PRO A 654 -14.86 33.42 -10.37
N PHE A 655 -13.98 32.84 -11.17
CA PHE A 655 -13.96 31.40 -11.43
C PHE A 655 -13.85 30.55 -10.16
N SER A 656 -13.10 31.02 -9.17
CA SER A 656 -13.02 30.38 -7.85
C SER A 656 -14.36 30.30 -7.15
N ASP A 657 -15.25 31.28 -7.32
CA ASP A 657 -16.55 31.26 -6.64
C ASP A 657 -17.41 30.14 -7.18
N LEU A 658 -17.50 30.02 -8.51
CA LEU A 658 -18.18 28.92 -9.21
C LEU A 658 -17.59 27.56 -8.80
N VAL A 659 -16.29 27.36 -8.99
CA VAL A 659 -15.67 26.03 -8.79
C VAL A 659 -15.71 25.58 -7.33
N LEU A 660 -15.66 26.53 -6.39
CA LEU A 660 -15.75 26.22 -4.96
C LEU A 660 -17.20 26.10 -4.47
N GLU A 661 -18.23 26.24 -5.31
CA GLU A 661 -19.60 25.90 -4.91
C GLU A 661 -19.72 24.45 -4.43
N ILE A 662 -18.86 23.55 -4.93
CA ILE A 662 -18.82 22.14 -4.54
C ILE A 662 -18.72 21.92 -3.02
N ASN A 663 -18.02 22.79 -2.27
CA ASN A 663 -17.90 22.66 -0.82
C ASN A 663 -18.76 23.65 -0.02
N LYS A 664 -19.61 24.41 -0.73
CA LYS A 664 -20.59 25.33 -0.13
C LYS A 664 -22.02 24.78 -0.17
N ASN A 665 -22.26 23.73 -0.95
CA ASN A 665 -23.59 23.16 -1.18
C ASN A 665 -23.63 21.67 -0.88
N GLU A 666 -24.77 21.22 -0.35
CA GLU A 666 -25.08 19.80 -0.21
C GLU A 666 -25.29 19.15 -1.59
N PRO A 667 -24.94 17.87 -1.78
CA PRO A 667 -25.06 17.18 -3.06
C PRO A 667 -26.51 16.79 -3.38
N THR A 668 -27.33 17.80 -3.70
CA THR A 668 -28.74 17.67 -4.06
C THR A 668 -28.91 17.54 -5.57
N ALA A 669 -30.06 17.02 -6.02
CA ALA A 669 -30.39 16.93 -7.44
C ALA A 669 -30.37 18.31 -8.13
N ALA A 670 -30.92 19.34 -7.47
CA ALA A 670 -30.97 20.70 -8.00
C ALA A 670 -29.57 21.29 -8.20
N PHE A 671 -28.68 21.11 -7.21
CA PHE A 671 -27.30 21.59 -7.32
C PHE A 671 -26.53 20.78 -8.38
N ALA A 672 -26.71 19.47 -8.44
CA ALA A 672 -26.08 18.64 -9.47
C ALA A 672 -26.49 19.07 -10.89
N GLU A 673 -27.77 19.38 -11.11
CA GLU A 673 -28.27 19.85 -12.41
C GLU A 673 -27.65 21.20 -12.80
N SER A 674 -27.68 22.19 -11.90
CA SER A 674 -27.12 23.52 -12.18
C SER A 674 -25.62 23.47 -12.41
N TYR A 675 -24.89 22.71 -11.57
CA TYR A 675 -23.44 22.63 -11.61
C TYR A 675 -22.95 21.84 -12.85
N LEU A 676 -23.69 20.82 -13.28
CA LEU A 676 -23.44 20.12 -14.54
C LEU A 676 -23.64 21.02 -15.76
N ALA A 677 -24.71 21.82 -15.78
CA ALA A 677 -24.96 22.77 -16.86
C ALA A 677 -23.86 23.83 -16.96
N GLN A 678 -23.39 24.37 -15.83
CA GLN A 678 -22.27 25.31 -15.78
C GLN A 678 -20.96 24.66 -16.26
N ALA A 679 -20.70 23.39 -15.92
CA ALA A 679 -19.53 22.66 -16.39
C ALA A 679 -19.55 22.45 -17.91
N ASN A 680 -20.73 22.17 -18.48
CA ASN A 680 -20.92 22.05 -19.93
C ASN A 680 -20.61 23.38 -20.64
N ASP A 681 -21.21 24.48 -20.16
CA ASP A 681 -21.00 25.81 -20.74
C ASP A 681 -19.51 26.21 -20.69
N PHE A 682 -18.85 25.99 -19.55
CA PHE A 682 -17.42 26.22 -19.42
C PHE A 682 -16.59 25.37 -20.40
N LEU A 683 -16.88 24.07 -20.50
CA LEU A 683 -16.16 23.16 -21.38
C LEU A 683 -16.29 23.57 -22.86
N GLU A 684 -17.48 23.94 -23.31
CA GLU A 684 -17.70 24.42 -24.67
C GLU A 684 -16.97 25.73 -24.95
N LYS A 685 -16.91 26.65 -23.98
CA LYS A 685 -16.08 27.87 -24.09
C LYS A 685 -14.59 27.57 -24.17
N VAL A 686 -14.07 26.64 -23.36
CA VAL A 686 -12.67 26.18 -23.42
C VAL A 686 -12.35 25.60 -24.81
N LYS A 687 -13.23 24.77 -25.36
CA LYS A 687 -13.07 24.19 -26.70
C LYS A 687 -13.10 25.25 -27.81
N ASN A 688 -14.02 26.21 -27.70
CA ASN A 688 -14.15 27.30 -28.67
C ASN A 688 -12.94 28.22 -28.65
N HIS A 689 -12.40 28.57 -27.47
CA HIS A 689 -11.19 29.39 -27.35
C HIS A 689 -10.01 28.76 -28.10
N ARG A 690 -9.85 27.44 -28.02
CA ARG A 690 -8.79 26.73 -28.76
C ARG A 690 -9.01 26.70 -30.27
N ASN A 691 -10.25 26.61 -30.72
CA ASN A 691 -10.57 26.51 -32.15
C ASN A 691 -10.53 27.87 -32.88
N GLN A 692 -10.23 28.97 -32.18
CA GLN A 692 -9.98 30.27 -32.81
C GLN A 692 -8.57 30.28 -33.44
N PRO A 693 -8.43 30.60 -34.74
CA PRO A 693 -7.12 30.69 -35.39
C PRO A 693 -6.28 31.80 -34.77
N GLU A 694 -4.97 31.55 -34.58
CA GLU A 694 -3.97 32.49 -34.05
C GLU A 694 -3.98 33.83 -34.82
N LEU A 695 -4.78 34.79 -34.36
CA LEU A 695 -4.80 36.16 -34.88
C LEU A 695 -4.29 37.22 -33.88
N GLU A 696 -3.94 36.84 -32.65
CA GLU A 696 -3.58 37.81 -31.60
C GLU A 696 -2.19 37.63 -30.95
N LYS A 697 -1.35 36.69 -31.42
CA LYS A 697 0.04 36.59 -30.93
C LYS A 697 1.02 37.64 -31.50
N SER A 698 0.55 38.61 -32.29
CA SER A 698 1.36 39.70 -32.85
C SER A 698 1.06 41.08 -32.27
N ALA A 699 0.36 41.19 -31.14
CA ALA A 699 0.08 42.46 -30.49
C ALA A 699 0.58 42.47 -29.04
N ASN A 700 1.89 42.28 -28.86
CA ASN A 700 2.73 42.82 -27.77
C ASN A 700 4.12 42.16 -27.88
N ALA A 701 4.90 42.63 -28.85
CA ALA A 701 6.35 42.50 -28.87
C ALA A 701 6.98 43.67 -28.11
#